data_AF-A0A2W6D8B2-F1
#
_entry.id   AF-A0A2W6D8B2-F1
#
_cell.length_a   1.000
_cell.length_b   1.000
_cell.length_c   1.000
_cell.angle_alpha   90.00
_cell.angle_beta   90.00
_cell.angle_gamma   90.00
#
_symmetry.space_group_name_H-M   'P 1'
#
loop_
_entity.id
_entity.type
_entity.pdbx_description
1 polymer ?
#
loop_
_entity_poly.entity_id
_entity_poly.type
_entity_poly.pdbx_seq_one_letter_code
_entity_poly.pdbx_strand_id
1 'polypeptide(L)'
;MKEIGSRHGLQVVPVGEAMLSDLQVRPDYAVQVNGAICGYIEIKKPGLGADAPALTGKHNRQQWARLSNLPNLIYTDGMCWARYETSLRKGEIIKLDGTLTEGSGDLRVTGPEFEQMLVTFLGRAPSPIRNVDALVRAVAPACRLLRDEVADQLARERVSVTAGSNLIKQLFSGLAADWRQLLFPTADDGEFADGYAQTVTFGLLYARSRGIAFEERGYHEIGDLIATGNTLMGRALQVLTDQFGGSSEQVGPFKVTLDTLLRVVGAVDWERVRAGRRDTYLYLYEHFLAEYDPVKRQESGVYFTPVELVEPMVRLTDDALRTRLGLVRGLGTDGVRVVDPAAGTGTFLLRILDTVFDRVERTDGTGEAREVLSSMANRLVGFELQMGPYAVSELRLTDLLAHRGVELTAADRMPLHVTNTLDDPFRAQPPLASFLKAIADSTRRADRIKAELPVTVVIGNPPYRERANGDGSWVESGGFYGGRRRNEDASLMSDFRLPGNGRNEYKLKNMAWYFWRWATWKVFDSQSGQGHGVVTFVTTAGYLRGTAFKGMRKYLRRTCDEGWIIDLSPEGMRPDVATRIFPKVQHPLAVGIFVRAEEDTTDEPARIHYTAVHGKRAEKFATLGALGLDDPVWQDARDGWDAPFTPSGEAGWDEHPALDDLFPVRVAGVKANRAWVFSPRPEVLRQRWRRLLAEPDPVVQAELLKATRDRTMASRLAALSGGDRLCALADETDLDPPLRQVLHRSFDRKWLVADPRVVDFPRPDLWRAATYAEQLFLVELHSQVVRTGPGVVVGALLPDQHCFKGSEGGRVLPVFQPDGRPACGAKLLGMLSKRLGIEVTGLDLLCYVAAVVSHPGYTARFVEQLETPGVRVPLTADPETFTRAVGLGREVVWASTYGQRCADPAAGRPGDDISLPPDQRPMSLDGIPHTPEGMPATIEHSSDDPGAETDDVLLVGASRFQPVPAAVWRYDVGGKPVLRQWFAYRKREPGGRVTSSLDLIVADRWLHEDTVELRELLSVLRRLTDLAPPQAELLDQVCAGPLITVDELTLARVLPVPDSQRVLVSGPPVAGQGEMHYTS
;
A
#
# COMPACT_ATOMS: atom_id res chain seq x y z
N MET A 1 -3.93 -13.33 55.58
CA MET A 1 -3.29 -12.31 54.71
C MET A 1 -3.92 -10.94 54.82
N LYS A 2 -5.20 -10.72 54.47
CA LYS A 2 -5.86 -9.40 54.60
C LYS A 2 -5.77 -8.82 56.01
N GLU A 3 -6.03 -9.65 57.01
CA GLU A 3 -5.96 -9.26 58.42
C GLU A 3 -4.53 -8.88 58.85
N ILE A 4 -3.53 -9.71 58.51
CA ILE A 4 -2.11 -9.43 58.76
C ILE A 4 -1.69 -8.13 58.07
N GLY A 5 -2.07 -7.94 56.81
CA GLY A 5 -1.81 -6.69 56.09
C GLY A 5 -2.38 -5.48 56.81
N SER A 6 -3.65 -5.55 57.23
CA SER A 6 -4.31 -4.47 57.97
C SER A 6 -3.59 -4.13 59.29
N ARG A 7 -3.08 -5.13 60.03
CA ARG A 7 -2.29 -4.91 61.26
C ARG A 7 -0.96 -4.19 60.99
N HIS A 8 -0.43 -4.30 59.77
CA HIS A 8 0.79 -3.64 59.32
C HIS A 8 0.53 -2.39 58.45
N GLY A 9 -0.70 -1.88 58.39
CA GLY A 9 -1.04 -0.70 57.59
C GLY A 9 -1.01 -0.92 56.07
N LEU A 10 -1.10 -2.18 55.63
CA LEU A 10 -1.09 -2.58 54.22
C LEU A 10 -2.50 -2.96 53.77
N GLN A 11 -2.97 -2.39 52.66
CA GLN A 11 -4.19 -2.80 51.98
C GLN A 11 -3.90 -4.00 51.07
N VAL A 12 -4.39 -5.19 51.42
CA VAL A 12 -4.11 -6.43 50.69
C VAL A 12 -5.33 -6.92 49.92
N VAL A 13 -5.19 -7.13 48.62
CA VAL A 13 -6.25 -7.64 47.73
C VAL A 13 -5.75 -8.86 46.96
N PRO A 14 -6.19 -10.09 47.29
CA PRO A 14 -5.99 -11.27 46.46
C PRO A 14 -6.94 -11.22 45.26
N VAL A 15 -6.40 -11.37 44.06
CA VAL A 15 -7.12 -11.44 42.78
C VAL A 15 -7.03 -12.89 42.28
N GLY A 16 -8.18 -13.52 42.07
CA GLY A 16 -8.23 -14.89 41.57
C GLY A 16 -7.86 -14.99 40.09
N GLU A 17 -7.25 -16.11 39.72
CA GLU A 17 -7.02 -16.56 38.35
C GLU A 17 -6.23 -15.60 37.41
N ALA A 18 -5.12 -15.04 37.90
CA ALA A 18 -4.27 -14.14 37.12
C ALA A 18 -3.50 -14.89 36.00
N MET A 19 -3.68 -14.49 34.74
CA MET A 19 -2.96 -15.10 33.62
C MET A 19 -1.58 -14.47 33.44
N LEU A 20 -0.52 -15.29 33.42
CA LEU A 20 0.84 -14.87 33.08
C LEU A 20 1.17 -15.36 31.67
N SER A 21 0.86 -14.52 30.67
CA SER A 21 0.98 -14.84 29.24
C SER A 21 2.40 -15.25 28.84
N ASP A 22 3.43 -14.62 29.41
CA ASP A 22 4.86 -14.92 29.16
C ASP A 22 5.28 -16.32 29.61
N LEU A 23 4.62 -16.88 30.64
CA LEU A 23 4.95 -18.18 31.24
C LEU A 23 3.94 -19.27 30.88
N GLN A 24 2.90 -18.94 30.09
CA GLN A 24 1.77 -19.81 29.76
C GLN A 24 1.23 -20.57 30.99
N VAL A 25 1.06 -19.85 32.10
CA VAL A 25 0.61 -20.41 33.37
C VAL A 25 -0.33 -19.44 34.08
N ARG A 26 -1.23 -20.00 34.89
CA ARG A 26 -2.26 -19.27 35.62
C ARG A 26 -2.16 -19.65 37.11
N PRO A 27 -1.44 -18.86 37.94
CA PRO A 27 -1.52 -19.02 39.38
C PRO A 27 -2.95 -18.84 39.89
N ASP A 28 -3.31 -19.57 40.95
CA ASP A 28 -4.65 -19.45 41.56
C ASP A 28 -4.94 -18.04 42.07
N TYR A 29 -3.94 -17.36 42.63
CA TYR A 29 -4.06 -15.97 43.07
C TYR A 29 -2.84 -15.11 42.72
N ALA A 30 -3.09 -13.87 42.32
CA ALA A 30 -2.13 -12.76 42.43
C ALA A 30 -2.47 -11.92 43.66
N VAL A 31 -1.48 -11.56 44.47
CA VAL A 31 -1.72 -10.76 45.68
C VAL A 31 -1.26 -9.34 45.44
N GLN A 32 -2.16 -8.39 45.61
CA GLN A 32 -1.86 -6.97 45.56
C GLN A 32 -1.69 -6.39 46.96
N VAL A 33 -0.67 -5.56 47.16
CA VAL A 33 -0.43 -4.77 48.38
C VAL A 33 -0.40 -3.29 47.98
N ASN A 34 -1.28 -2.50 48.58
CA ASN A 34 -1.49 -1.08 48.24
C ASN A 34 -1.63 -0.86 46.72
N GLY A 35 -2.42 -1.72 46.07
CA GLY A 35 -2.72 -1.65 44.63
C GLY A 35 -1.69 -2.27 43.67
N ALA A 36 -0.56 -2.82 44.13
CA ALA A 36 0.44 -3.45 43.25
C ALA A 36 0.67 -4.93 43.56
N ILE A 37 0.89 -5.74 42.53
CA ILE A 37 1.17 -7.18 42.70
C ILE A 37 2.50 -7.35 43.47
N CYS A 38 2.43 -7.91 44.66
CA CYS A 38 3.59 -8.21 45.50
C CYS A 38 4.11 -9.65 45.29
N GLY A 39 3.25 -10.55 44.81
CA GLY A 39 3.57 -11.95 44.59
C GLY A 39 2.37 -12.77 44.17
N TYR A 40 2.60 -14.07 43.98
CA TYR A 40 1.60 -15.02 43.51
C TYR A 40 1.42 -16.16 44.51
N ILE A 41 0.27 -16.82 44.47
CA ILE A 41 -0.04 -18.00 45.28
C ILE A 41 -0.57 -19.09 44.35
N GLU A 42 -0.01 -20.27 44.51
CA GLU A 42 -0.45 -21.51 43.87
C GLU A 42 -0.95 -22.48 44.94
N ILE A 43 -2.14 -23.03 44.70
CA ILE A 43 -2.86 -23.89 45.63
C ILE A 43 -2.97 -25.31 45.06
N LYS A 44 -2.71 -26.30 45.90
CA LYS A 44 -2.82 -27.72 45.60
C LYS A 44 -3.91 -28.39 46.39
N LYS A 45 -4.29 -29.58 45.92
CA LYS A 45 -5.23 -30.44 46.63
C LYS A 45 -4.67 -30.75 48.03
N PRO A 46 -5.49 -30.66 49.10
CA PRO A 46 -5.08 -31.00 50.45
C PRO A 46 -4.38 -32.37 50.54
N GLY A 47 -3.23 -32.41 51.21
CA GLY A 47 -2.44 -33.62 51.45
C GLY A 47 -1.30 -33.82 50.45
N LEU A 48 -1.19 -32.98 49.42
CA LEU A 48 -0.11 -33.04 48.43
C LEU A 48 1.20 -32.39 48.95
N GLY A 49 1.10 -31.47 49.92
CA GLY A 49 2.22 -30.73 50.48
C GLY A 49 2.57 -29.44 49.72
N ALA A 50 3.57 -28.71 50.24
CA ALA A 50 4.04 -27.43 49.71
C ALA A 50 5.48 -27.45 49.16
N ASP A 51 6.12 -28.62 49.13
CA ASP A 51 7.46 -28.78 48.56
C ASP A 51 7.39 -28.94 47.03
N ALA A 52 7.22 -27.82 46.32
CA ALA A 52 6.94 -27.82 44.88
C ALA A 52 7.97 -28.60 44.02
N PRO A 53 9.30 -28.55 44.28
CA PRO A 53 10.28 -29.38 43.57
C PRO A 53 10.13 -30.89 43.81
N ALA A 54 9.59 -31.30 44.95
CA ALA A 54 9.44 -32.71 45.33
C ALA A 54 8.11 -33.34 44.86
N LEU A 55 7.18 -32.53 44.33
CA LEU A 55 5.89 -33.03 43.84
C LEU A 55 6.05 -33.90 42.58
N THR A 56 5.44 -35.08 42.62
CA THR A 56 5.46 -36.04 41.51
C THR A 56 4.33 -35.80 40.51
N GLY A 57 4.49 -36.32 39.29
CA GLY A 57 3.54 -36.15 38.17
C GLY A 57 3.98 -35.15 37.11
N LYS A 58 3.59 -35.38 35.85
CA LYS A 58 4.00 -34.55 34.69
C LYS A 58 3.47 -33.11 34.79
N HIS A 59 2.21 -32.95 35.19
CA HIS A 59 1.55 -31.65 35.31
C HIS A 59 2.21 -30.76 36.39
N ASN A 60 2.39 -31.28 37.61
CA ASN A 60 3.04 -30.54 38.71
C ASN A 60 4.46 -30.11 38.37
N ARG A 61 5.27 -30.99 37.76
CA ARG A 61 6.64 -30.65 37.33
C ARG A 61 6.67 -29.54 36.27
N GLN A 62 5.78 -29.59 35.29
CA GLN A 62 5.68 -28.55 34.25
C GLN A 62 5.21 -27.22 34.82
N GLN A 63 4.24 -27.25 35.74
CA GLN A 63 3.72 -26.05 36.37
C GLN A 63 4.77 -25.40 37.29
N TRP A 64 5.49 -26.20 38.08
CA TRP A 64 6.62 -25.72 38.86
C TRP A 64 7.72 -25.10 37.99
N ALA A 65 8.11 -25.75 36.89
CA ALA A 65 9.12 -25.21 35.98
C ALA A 65 8.73 -23.80 35.46
N ARG A 66 7.44 -23.57 35.19
CA ARG A 66 6.92 -22.26 34.77
C ARG A 66 6.85 -21.24 35.90
N LEU A 67 6.39 -21.64 37.09
CA LEU A 67 6.19 -20.73 38.23
C LEU A 67 7.46 -20.44 39.03
N SER A 68 8.46 -21.30 38.96
CA SER A 68 9.65 -21.24 39.82
C SER A 68 10.42 -19.93 39.65
N ASN A 69 10.45 -19.36 38.45
CA ASN A 69 11.13 -18.09 38.16
C ASN A 69 10.44 -16.84 38.74
N LEU A 70 9.26 -16.99 39.35
CA LEU A 70 8.56 -15.85 39.93
C LEU A 70 9.34 -15.26 41.13
N PRO A 71 9.41 -13.93 41.24
CA PRO A 71 10.24 -13.26 42.25
C PRO A 71 9.69 -13.41 43.68
N ASN A 72 8.42 -13.76 43.83
CA ASN A 72 7.77 -13.96 45.13
C ASN A 72 6.54 -14.87 44.96
N LEU A 73 6.67 -16.13 45.37
CA LEU A 73 5.65 -17.16 45.18
C LEU A 73 5.38 -17.90 46.49
N ILE A 74 4.11 -18.10 46.83
CA ILE A 74 3.69 -19.05 47.86
C ILE A 74 3.12 -20.28 47.18
N TYR A 75 3.54 -21.45 47.63
CA TYR A 75 2.98 -22.75 47.27
C TYR A 75 2.31 -23.34 48.50
N THR A 76 1.08 -23.83 48.38
CA THR A 76 0.35 -24.40 49.52
C THR A 76 -0.65 -25.46 49.09
N ASP A 77 -0.95 -26.41 49.98
CA ASP A 77 -2.10 -27.33 49.85
C ASP A 77 -3.20 -27.03 50.90
N GLY A 78 -3.14 -25.86 51.52
CA GLY A 78 -4.00 -25.45 52.63
C GLY A 78 -3.47 -25.84 54.02
N MET A 79 -2.74 -26.95 54.16
CA MET A 79 -2.17 -27.41 55.44
C MET A 79 -0.67 -27.08 55.54
N CYS A 80 0.06 -27.27 54.45
CA CYS A 80 1.47 -26.93 54.33
C CYS A 80 1.63 -25.66 53.50
N TRP A 81 2.58 -24.81 53.87
CA TRP A 81 2.87 -23.56 53.20
C TRP A 81 4.38 -23.38 53.04
N ALA A 82 4.80 -22.98 51.83
CA ALA A 82 6.19 -22.70 51.52
C ALA A 82 6.29 -21.46 50.64
N ARG A 83 7.29 -20.61 50.93
CA ARG A 83 7.61 -19.45 50.11
C ARG A 83 8.83 -19.72 49.25
N TYR A 84 8.75 -19.31 47.99
CA TYR A 84 9.82 -19.41 47.00
C TYR A 84 10.17 -18.03 46.46
N GLU A 85 11.45 -17.88 46.14
CA GLU A 85 12.00 -16.72 45.46
C GLU A 85 12.94 -17.22 44.37
N THR A 86 12.54 -17.02 43.10
CA THR A 86 13.32 -17.43 41.93
C THR A 86 13.89 -18.85 42.09
N SER A 87 12.97 -19.79 42.30
CA SER A 87 13.19 -21.24 42.43
C SER A 87 13.80 -21.70 43.76
N LEU A 88 14.25 -20.79 44.63
CA LEU A 88 14.82 -21.12 45.94
C LEU A 88 13.75 -21.06 47.04
N ARG A 89 13.59 -22.15 47.79
CA ARG A 89 12.73 -22.17 48.99
C ARG A 89 13.33 -21.30 50.08
N LYS A 90 12.53 -20.39 50.64
CA LYS A 90 12.93 -19.47 51.71
C LYS A 90 12.28 -19.88 53.02
N GLY A 91 13.08 -20.46 53.91
CA GLY A 91 12.62 -21.01 55.19
C GLY A 91 12.18 -22.47 55.10
N GLU A 92 11.73 -23.00 56.23
CA GLU A 92 11.14 -24.32 56.32
C GLU A 92 9.69 -24.33 55.85
N ILE A 93 9.16 -25.52 55.55
CA ILE A 93 7.76 -25.68 55.21
C ILE A 93 6.95 -25.58 56.49
N ILE A 94 6.03 -24.63 56.53
CA ILE A 94 5.17 -24.38 57.69
C ILE A 94 3.94 -25.26 57.57
N LYS A 95 3.72 -26.13 58.55
CA LYS A 95 2.54 -26.99 58.64
C LYS A 95 1.60 -26.47 59.72
N LEU A 96 0.35 -26.22 59.36
CA LEU A 96 -0.70 -25.84 60.29
C LEU A 96 -1.24 -27.09 61.01
N ASP A 97 -1.63 -26.93 62.28
CA ASP A 97 -2.19 -28.01 63.08
C ASP A 97 -3.67 -28.23 62.74
N GLY A 98 -4.05 -29.49 62.54
CA GLY A 98 -5.38 -29.91 62.10
C GLY A 98 -5.37 -30.54 60.72
N THR A 99 -6.54 -30.95 60.23
CA THR A 99 -6.69 -31.62 58.92
C THR A 99 -7.91 -31.09 58.18
N LEU A 100 -7.74 -30.72 56.91
CA LEU A 100 -8.82 -30.29 56.03
C LEU A 100 -9.69 -31.45 55.49
N THR A 101 -9.33 -32.71 55.79
CA THR A 101 -9.94 -33.91 55.21
C THR A 101 -11.19 -34.41 55.93
N GLU A 102 -11.49 -33.91 57.13
CA GLU A 102 -12.63 -34.36 57.95
C GLU A 102 -13.51 -33.18 58.41
N GLY A 103 -14.06 -32.42 57.45
CA GLY A 103 -15.31 -31.65 57.55
C GLY A 103 -15.54 -30.64 58.69
N SER A 104 -14.65 -30.46 59.66
CA SER A 104 -14.89 -29.64 60.86
C SER A 104 -13.64 -29.26 61.67
N GLY A 105 -12.42 -29.52 61.17
CA GLY A 105 -11.18 -29.15 61.86
C GLY A 105 -10.74 -27.72 61.56
N ASP A 106 -10.80 -26.82 62.55
CA ASP A 106 -10.15 -25.51 62.46
C ASP A 106 -8.63 -25.69 62.36
N LEU A 107 -8.04 -25.24 61.25
CA LEU A 107 -6.58 -25.18 61.13
C LEU A 107 -6.04 -24.12 62.10
N ARG A 108 -5.11 -24.51 62.95
CA ARG A 108 -4.48 -23.62 63.93
C ARG A 108 -3.04 -23.32 63.54
N VAL A 109 -2.68 -22.05 63.64
CA VAL A 109 -1.31 -21.59 63.53
C VAL A 109 -0.64 -21.82 64.87
N THR A 110 0.40 -22.66 64.92
CA THR A 110 1.07 -23.07 66.17
C THR A 110 2.25 -22.19 66.57
N GLY A 111 2.78 -21.38 65.66
CA GLY A 111 3.95 -20.54 65.90
C GLY A 111 4.01 -19.27 65.02
N PRO A 112 4.92 -18.33 65.32
CA PRO A 112 5.02 -17.05 64.62
C PRO A 112 5.51 -17.17 63.18
N GLU A 113 6.06 -18.33 62.78
CA GLU A 113 6.70 -18.55 61.48
C GLU A 113 5.72 -18.34 60.32
N PHE A 114 4.45 -18.73 60.49
CA PHE A 114 3.41 -18.52 59.49
C PHE A 114 3.11 -17.03 59.28
N GLU A 115 2.95 -16.29 60.38
CA GLU A 115 2.71 -14.85 60.32
C GLU A 115 3.92 -14.13 59.73
N GLN A 116 5.14 -14.50 60.15
CA GLN A 116 6.38 -13.94 59.64
C GLN A 116 6.60 -14.20 58.14
N MET A 117 6.27 -15.39 57.64
CA MET A 117 6.29 -15.71 56.21
C MET A 117 5.34 -14.81 55.43
N LEU A 118 4.12 -14.61 55.93
CA LEU A 118 3.12 -13.75 55.29
C LEU A 118 3.51 -12.28 55.34
N VAL A 119 4.06 -11.78 56.45
CA VAL A 119 4.60 -10.42 56.54
C VAL A 119 5.75 -10.22 55.54
N THR A 120 6.67 -11.18 55.45
CA THR A 120 7.78 -11.14 54.49
C THR A 120 7.29 -11.16 53.04
N PHE A 121 6.26 -11.96 52.75
CA PHE A 121 5.64 -12.01 51.43
C PHE A 121 4.96 -10.68 51.06
N LEU A 122 4.27 -10.05 52.01
CA LEU A 122 3.54 -8.80 51.80
C LEU A 122 4.44 -7.55 51.81
N GLY A 123 5.59 -7.58 52.49
CA GLY A 123 6.49 -6.43 52.64
C GLY A 123 7.44 -6.15 51.47
N ARG A 124 7.33 -6.87 50.34
CA ARG A 124 8.28 -6.76 49.22
C ARG A 124 7.87 -5.68 48.21
N ALA A 125 8.80 -4.79 47.86
CA ALA A 125 8.64 -3.78 46.81
C ALA A 125 8.55 -4.39 45.40
N PRO A 126 7.85 -3.74 44.44
CA PRO A 126 7.74 -4.21 43.05
C PRO A 126 9.11 -4.32 42.36
N SER A 127 9.28 -5.31 41.48
CA SER A 127 10.54 -5.53 40.76
C SER A 127 10.79 -4.44 39.70
N PRO A 128 12.02 -3.90 39.58
CA PRO A 128 12.32 -2.86 38.59
C PRO A 128 12.22 -3.40 37.15
N ILE A 129 11.62 -2.60 36.27
CA ILE A 129 11.50 -2.90 34.84
C ILE A 129 12.80 -2.49 34.14
N ARG A 130 13.50 -3.45 33.53
CA ARG A 130 14.88 -3.28 33.03
C ARG A 130 15.06 -3.42 31.52
N ASN A 131 14.02 -3.77 30.76
CA ASN A 131 14.09 -3.90 29.30
C ASN A 131 12.79 -3.42 28.64
N VAL A 132 12.87 -3.14 27.33
CA VAL A 132 11.75 -2.55 26.57
C VAL A 132 10.54 -3.49 26.50
N ASP A 133 10.74 -4.79 26.32
CA ASP A 133 9.60 -5.72 26.19
C ASP A 133 8.79 -5.81 27.49
N ALA A 134 9.47 -5.86 28.64
CA ALA A 134 8.84 -5.81 29.96
C ALA A 134 8.14 -4.46 30.22
N LEU A 135 8.73 -3.37 29.75
CA LEU A 135 8.14 -2.03 29.82
C LEU A 135 6.84 -1.93 29.02
N VAL A 136 6.85 -2.40 27.78
CA VAL A 136 5.67 -2.43 26.90
C VAL A 136 4.55 -3.26 27.51
N ARG A 137 4.86 -4.47 27.99
CA ARG A 137 3.85 -5.34 28.64
C ARG A 137 3.24 -4.74 29.89
N ALA A 138 3.98 -3.90 30.61
CA ALA A 138 3.47 -3.23 31.80
C ALA A 138 2.66 -1.97 31.45
N VAL A 139 3.10 -1.18 30.47
CA VAL A 139 2.52 0.13 30.15
C VAL A 139 1.32 0.03 29.21
N ALA A 140 1.31 -0.89 28.25
CA ALA A 140 0.21 -1.01 27.29
C ALA A 140 -1.16 -1.30 27.93
N PRO A 141 -1.30 -2.23 28.91
CA PRO A 141 -2.55 -2.42 29.63
C PRO A 141 -2.97 -1.18 30.43
N ALA A 142 -2.03 -0.52 31.12
CA ALA A 142 -2.32 0.68 31.90
C ALA A 142 -2.79 1.84 31.02
N CYS A 143 -2.19 2.02 29.84
CA CYS A 143 -2.62 3.00 28.86
C CYS A 143 -4.02 2.67 28.29
N ARG A 144 -4.39 1.39 28.15
CA ARG A 144 -5.73 0.99 27.69
C ARG A 144 -6.78 1.33 28.73
N LEU A 145 -6.49 1.02 30.00
CA LEU A 145 -7.36 1.40 31.12
C LEU A 145 -7.58 2.92 31.15
N LEU A 146 -6.52 3.71 30.95
CA LEU A 146 -6.65 5.17 30.90
C LEU A 146 -7.53 5.64 29.73
N ARG A 147 -7.35 5.06 28.54
CA ARG A 147 -8.19 5.35 27.37
C ARG A 147 -9.66 5.03 27.67
N ASP A 148 -9.92 3.84 28.20
CA ASP A 148 -11.29 3.36 28.42
C ASP A 148 -11.98 4.22 29.49
N GLU A 149 -11.29 4.64 30.55
CA GLU A 149 -11.85 5.56 31.56
C GLU A 149 -12.16 6.96 30.99
N VAL A 150 -11.30 7.50 30.11
CA VAL A 150 -11.57 8.78 29.43
C VAL A 150 -12.79 8.67 28.52
N ALA A 151 -12.92 7.56 27.77
CA ALA A 151 -14.07 7.32 26.91
C ALA A 151 -15.38 7.17 27.71
N ASP A 152 -15.34 6.43 28.82
CA ASP A 152 -16.49 6.28 29.73
C ASP A 152 -16.90 7.62 30.33
N GLN A 153 -15.91 8.44 30.74
CA GLN A 153 -16.19 9.75 31.30
C GLN A 153 -16.80 10.71 30.27
N LEU A 154 -16.32 10.70 29.02
CA LEU A 154 -16.94 11.44 27.91
C LEU A 154 -18.40 11.03 27.67
N ALA A 155 -18.69 9.73 27.72
CA ALA A 155 -20.05 9.22 27.58
C ALA A 155 -20.97 9.72 28.70
N ARG A 156 -20.49 9.74 29.95
CA ARG A 156 -21.25 10.28 31.11
C ARG A 156 -21.53 11.77 30.96
N GLU A 157 -20.50 12.55 30.65
CA GLU A 157 -20.62 14.00 30.46
C GLU A 157 -21.56 14.36 29.31
N ARG A 158 -21.55 13.59 28.22
CA ARG A 158 -22.47 13.77 27.08
C ARG A 158 -23.94 13.61 27.48
N VAL A 159 -24.24 12.65 28.37
CA VAL A 159 -25.58 12.51 28.96
C VAL A 159 -25.92 13.75 29.78
N SER A 160 -24.99 14.23 30.61
CA SER A 160 -25.18 15.45 31.42
C SER A 160 -25.39 16.70 30.58
N VAL A 161 -24.68 16.86 29.46
CA VAL A 161 -24.86 17.97 28.50
C VAL A 161 -26.21 17.88 27.81
N THR A 162 -26.61 16.68 27.40
CA THR A 162 -27.93 16.45 26.80
C THR A 162 -29.06 16.77 27.79
N ALA A 163 -28.82 16.55 29.09
CA ALA A 163 -29.72 16.92 30.19
C ALA A 163 -29.67 18.42 30.59
N GLY A 164 -28.96 19.27 29.82
CA GLY A 164 -28.93 20.72 30.00
C GLY A 164 -27.69 21.28 30.71
N SER A 165 -26.69 20.46 31.00
CA SER A 165 -25.41 20.94 31.55
C SER A 165 -24.60 21.68 30.48
N ASN A 166 -23.83 22.69 30.88
CA ASN A 166 -22.98 23.43 29.93
C ASN A 166 -21.78 22.58 29.47
N LEU A 167 -21.65 22.38 28.16
CA LEU A 167 -20.58 21.61 27.50
C LEU A 167 -19.17 22.12 27.86
N ILE A 168 -18.97 23.43 27.88
CA ILE A 168 -17.66 24.06 28.16
C ILE A 168 -17.25 23.87 29.62
N LYS A 169 -18.21 23.57 30.51
CA LYS A 169 -17.95 23.28 31.93
C LYS A 169 -17.71 21.79 32.21
N GLN A 170 -17.82 20.91 31.22
CA GLN A 170 -17.50 19.49 31.37
C GLN A 170 -15.98 19.26 31.22
N LEU A 171 -15.43 18.29 31.95
CA LEU A 171 -13.99 18.05 32.06
C LEU A 171 -13.38 17.59 30.72
N PHE A 172 -13.89 16.49 30.14
CA PHE A 172 -13.35 15.96 28.88
C PHE A 172 -14.13 16.39 27.65
N SER A 173 -15.44 16.64 27.76
CA SER A 173 -16.29 16.97 26.61
C SER A 173 -16.01 18.38 26.08
N GLY A 174 -15.68 19.32 26.98
CA GLY A 174 -15.15 20.63 26.58
C GLY A 174 -13.80 20.48 25.89
N LEU A 175 -12.87 19.75 26.52
CA LEU A 175 -11.53 19.50 25.97
C LEU A 175 -11.58 18.80 24.60
N ALA A 176 -12.48 17.83 24.41
CA ALA A 176 -12.69 17.12 23.16
C ALA A 176 -13.33 18.01 22.08
N ALA A 177 -14.31 18.85 22.45
CA ALA A 177 -14.90 19.82 21.52
C ALA A 177 -13.85 20.82 21.00
N ASP A 178 -12.99 21.31 21.89
CA ASP A 178 -11.92 22.23 21.53
C ASP A 178 -10.80 21.55 20.73
N TRP A 179 -10.45 20.31 21.08
CA TRP A 179 -9.52 19.47 20.30
C TRP A 179 -10.02 19.24 18.88
N ARG A 180 -11.33 18.98 18.72
CA ARG A 180 -11.97 18.87 17.41
C ARG A 180 -11.93 20.18 16.64
N GLN A 181 -12.22 21.29 17.30
CA GLN A 181 -12.24 22.59 16.63
C GLN A 181 -10.86 23.04 16.14
N LEU A 182 -9.80 22.72 16.89
CA LEU A 182 -8.44 23.22 16.60
C LEU A 182 -7.58 22.28 15.77
N LEU A 183 -7.73 20.97 15.99
CA LEU A 183 -6.83 19.96 15.43
C LEU A 183 -7.56 18.96 14.54
N PHE A 184 -8.73 18.44 14.96
CA PHE A 184 -9.42 17.36 14.22
C PHE A 184 -10.95 17.52 14.16
N PRO A 185 -11.50 18.30 13.22
CA PRO A 185 -12.95 18.58 13.17
C PRO A 185 -13.83 17.34 13.00
N THR A 186 -13.26 16.27 12.45
CA THR A 186 -13.94 15.00 12.20
C THR A 186 -13.67 13.93 13.26
N ALA A 187 -12.81 14.21 14.27
CA ALA A 187 -12.43 13.16 15.21
C ALA A 187 -13.57 12.76 16.14
N ASP A 188 -13.74 11.47 16.38
CA ASP A 188 -14.75 10.95 17.31
C ASP A 188 -14.25 10.94 18.78
N ASP A 189 -15.11 10.53 19.72
CA ASP A 189 -14.78 10.52 21.16
C ASP A 189 -13.70 9.45 21.48
N GLY A 190 -13.66 8.37 20.70
CA GLY A 190 -12.68 7.29 20.85
C GLY A 190 -11.28 7.70 20.36
N GLU A 191 -11.20 8.41 19.24
CA GLU A 191 -9.95 8.98 18.73
C GLU A 191 -9.35 10.00 19.71
N PHE A 192 -10.19 10.81 20.36
CA PHE A 192 -9.75 11.71 21.42
C PHE A 192 -9.21 10.96 22.64
N ALA A 193 -9.98 10.01 23.18
CA ALA A 193 -9.59 9.28 24.38
C ALA A 193 -8.26 8.53 24.19
N ASP A 194 -8.06 7.99 22.99
CA ASP A 194 -6.84 7.28 22.62
C ASP A 194 -5.63 8.20 22.48
N GLY A 195 -5.76 9.30 21.72
CA GLY A 195 -4.71 10.29 21.57
C GLY A 195 -4.31 10.89 22.91
N TYR A 196 -5.28 11.13 23.78
CA TYR A 196 -5.08 11.60 25.14
C TYR A 196 -4.29 10.60 26.01
N ALA A 197 -4.73 9.35 26.07
CA ALA A 197 -4.10 8.32 26.90
C ALA A 197 -2.64 8.04 26.48
N GLN A 198 -2.37 7.99 25.16
CA GLN A 198 -1.02 7.85 24.65
C GLN A 198 -0.14 9.04 25.04
N THR A 199 -0.65 10.27 24.90
CA THR A 199 0.08 11.50 25.24
C THR A 199 0.51 11.52 26.71
N VAL A 200 -0.40 11.19 27.63
CA VAL A 200 -0.09 11.10 29.06
C VAL A 200 0.95 10.01 29.32
N THR A 201 0.77 8.83 28.73
CA THR A 201 1.67 7.69 28.92
C THR A 201 3.11 7.98 28.49
N PHE A 202 3.30 8.52 27.28
CA PHE A 202 4.63 8.88 26.79
C PHE A 202 5.21 10.10 27.50
N GLY A 203 4.38 11.05 27.96
CA GLY A 203 4.80 12.16 28.82
C GLY A 203 5.38 11.68 30.15
N LEU A 204 4.78 10.67 30.78
CA LEU A 204 5.30 10.07 32.01
C LEU A 204 6.58 9.27 31.76
N LEU A 205 6.64 8.46 30.69
CA LEU A 205 7.86 7.75 30.31
C LEU A 205 9.03 8.70 30.09
N TYR A 206 8.77 9.84 29.48
CA TYR A 206 9.76 10.89 29.32
C TYR A 206 10.21 11.50 30.65
N ALA A 207 9.28 11.85 31.53
CA ALA A 207 9.63 12.39 32.84
C ALA A 207 10.56 11.42 33.59
N ARG A 208 10.25 10.12 33.56
CA ARG A 208 11.10 9.10 34.16
C ARG A 208 12.47 9.02 33.50
N SER A 209 12.55 9.15 32.18
CA SER A 209 13.82 9.15 31.45
C SER A 209 14.76 10.30 31.81
N ARG A 210 14.23 11.41 32.34
CA ARG A 210 15.02 12.54 32.86
C ARG A 210 15.39 12.41 34.33
N GLY A 211 15.12 11.25 34.95
CA GLY A 211 15.38 11.02 36.37
C GLY A 211 14.38 11.70 37.30
N ILE A 212 13.21 12.12 36.80
CA ILE A 212 12.14 12.66 37.66
C ILE A 212 11.57 11.49 38.48
N ALA A 213 11.71 11.58 39.80
CA ALA A 213 11.09 10.67 40.75
C ALA A 213 9.60 11.02 40.92
N PHE A 214 8.73 10.02 40.87
CA PHE A 214 7.28 10.20 41.07
C PHE A 214 6.86 9.91 42.51
N GLU A 215 7.72 9.26 43.29
CA GLU A 215 7.46 9.02 44.70
C GLU A 215 7.31 10.35 45.45
N GLU A 216 6.24 10.47 46.25
CA GLU A 216 5.95 11.62 47.14
C GLU A 216 5.62 12.95 46.45
N ARG A 217 5.53 13.00 45.11
CA ARG A 217 5.15 14.22 44.36
C ARG A 217 3.67 14.25 44.00
N GLY A 218 3.07 15.44 44.05
CA GLY A 218 1.71 15.66 43.53
C GLY A 218 1.69 15.64 42.00
N TYR A 219 0.57 15.23 41.39
CA TYR A 219 0.43 15.24 39.93
C TYR A 219 0.74 16.60 39.31
N HIS A 220 0.33 17.70 39.97
CA HIS A 220 0.56 19.07 39.49
C HIS A 220 2.05 19.39 39.40
N GLU A 221 2.82 18.94 40.40
CA GLU A 221 4.27 19.11 40.45
C GLU A 221 4.97 18.30 39.33
N ILE A 222 4.49 17.08 39.07
CA ILE A 222 4.97 16.27 37.94
C ILE A 222 4.65 16.98 36.61
N GLY A 223 3.45 17.56 36.49
CA GLY A 223 3.03 18.37 35.35
C GLY A 223 3.94 19.57 35.12
N ASP A 224 4.26 20.33 36.16
CA ASP A 224 5.14 21.50 36.11
C ASP A 224 6.58 21.14 35.71
N LEU A 225 7.11 20.02 36.20
CA LEU A 225 8.44 19.53 35.85
C LEU A 225 8.53 19.05 34.39
N ILE A 226 7.41 18.58 33.84
CA ILE A 226 7.30 18.26 32.40
C ILE A 226 7.07 19.54 31.58
N ALA A 227 6.33 20.51 32.13
CA ALA A 227 5.91 21.75 31.47
C ALA A 227 6.96 22.87 31.50
N THR A 228 7.99 22.79 32.35
CA THR A 228 9.11 23.76 32.42
C THR A 228 9.92 23.88 31.12
N GLY A 229 9.66 23.01 30.13
CA GLY A 229 10.14 23.13 28.74
C GLY A 229 9.09 23.44 27.67
N ASN A 230 7.82 23.63 28.03
CA ASN A 230 6.61 23.75 27.19
C ASN A 230 6.36 22.59 26.21
N THR A 231 6.10 21.40 26.76
CA THR A 231 5.55 20.26 26.01
C THR A 231 4.01 20.27 26.11
N LEU A 232 3.31 19.95 25.01
CA LEU A 232 1.87 19.73 25.03
C LEU A 232 1.48 18.61 26.02
N MET A 233 2.39 17.65 26.24
CA MET A 233 2.30 16.58 27.23
C MET A 233 2.21 17.08 28.67
N GLY A 234 3.09 18.02 29.06
CA GLY A 234 3.09 18.59 30.41
C GLY A 234 1.80 19.34 30.71
N ARG A 235 1.25 20.05 29.72
CA ARG A 235 -0.03 20.74 29.86
C ARG A 235 -1.23 19.80 29.85
N ALA A 236 -1.21 18.72 29.06
CA ALA A 236 -2.24 17.69 29.11
C ALA A 236 -2.31 17.04 30.50
N LEU A 237 -1.16 16.87 31.17
CA LEU A 237 -1.08 16.46 32.56
C LEU A 237 -1.54 17.57 33.52
N GLN A 238 -1.23 18.85 33.28
CA GLN A 238 -1.72 19.96 34.13
C GLN A 238 -3.24 20.16 34.06
N VAL A 239 -3.87 19.98 32.90
CA VAL A 239 -5.34 20.09 32.73
C VAL A 239 -6.08 19.12 33.67
N LEU A 240 -5.50 17.96 33.91
CA LEU A 240 -5.98 17.02 34.93
C LEU A 240 -5.86 17.64 36.32
N THR A 241 -4.70 18.13 36.68
CA THR A 241 -4.35 18.49 38.06
C THR A 241 -5.04 19.74 38.57
N ASP A 242 -5.25 20.71 37.68
CA ASP A 242 -5.83 22.01 38.03
C ASP A 242 -7.33 21.90 38.29
N GLN A 243 -8.00 20.93 37.67
CA GLN A 243 -9.44 20.68 37.86
C GLN A 243 -9.74 19.66 38.96
N PHE A 244 -8.79 18.82 39.36
CA PHE A 244 -8.94 17.86 40.46
C PHE A 244 -8.80 18.47 41.87
N GLY A 245 -8.57 19.78 41.99
CA GLY A 245 -8.46 20.50 43.26
C GLY A 245 -9.78 20.71 44.02
N GLY A 246 -10.94 20.34 43.46
CA GLY A 246 -12.24 20.55 44.08
C GLY A 246 -13.22 19.37 43.90
N SER A 247 -13.61 18.75 45.00
CA SER A 247 -14.62 17.67 45.17
C SER A 247 -14.18 16.24 44.79
N SER A 248 -14.24 15.34 45.79
CA SER A 248 -13.57 14.03 45.83
C SER A 248 -14.44 12.83 45.41
N GLU A 249 -15.71 13.01 45.03
CA GLU A 249 -16.63 11.88 44.80
C GLU A 249 -16.78 11.46 43.33
N GLN A 250 -16.45 12.31 42.35
CA GLN A 250 -16.60 12.01 40.92
C GLN A 250 -15.32 11.52 40.22
N VAL A 251 -14.18 11.45 40.94
CA VAL A 251 -12.82 11.31 40.38
C VAL A 251 -12.13 9.98 40.76
N GLY A 252 -12.77 9.13 41.57
CA GLY A 252 -12.18 7.92 42.15
C GLY A 252 -11.52 6.96 41.13
N PRO A 253 -12.24 6.52 40.07
CA PRO A 253 -11.70 5.56 39.09
C PRO A 253 -10.55 6.11 38.24
N PHE A 254 -10.63 7.38 37.82
CA PHE A 254 -9.60 8.03 37.01
C PHE A 254 -8.28 8.20 37.78
N LYS A 255 -8.37 8.63 39.05
CA LYS A 255 -7.21 8.77 39.93
C LYS A 255 -6.48 7.43 40.11
N VAL A 256 -7.22 6.35 40.36
CA VAL A 256 -6.67 5.00 40.53
C VAL A 256 -5.92 4.53 39.27
N THR A 257 -6.47 4.82 38.09
CA THR A 257 -5.85 4.46 36.81
C THR A 257 -4.55 5.24 36.57
N LEU A 258 -4.55 6.54 36.86
CA LEU A 258 -3.36 7.38 36.74
C LEU A 258 -2.27 7.01 37.75
N ASP A 259 -2.65 6.71 39.00
CA ASP A 259 -1.74 6.19 40.03
C ASP A 259 -1.10 4.87 39.62
N THR A 260 -1.87 3.98 38.99
CA THR A 260 -1.37 2.72 38.44
C THR A 260 -0.33 2.99 37.36
N LEU A 261 -0.61 3.91 36.43
CA LEU A 261 0.31 4.28 35.36
C LEU A 261 1.60 4.92 35.90
N LEU A 262 1.51 5.88 36.83
CA LEU A 262 2.67 6.49 37.49
C LEU A 262 3.53 5.47 38.21
N ARG A 263 2.91 4.50 38.89
CA ARG A 263 3.65 3.46 39.61
C ARG A 263 4.35 2.49 38.67
N VAL A 264 3.70 2.12 37.55
CA VAL A 264 4.32 1.29 36.51
C VAL A 264 5.52 2.00 35.89
N VAL A 265 5.35 3.27 35.49
CA VAL A 265 6.43 4.07 34.89
C VAL A 265 7.53 4.38 35.92
N GLY A 266 7.17 4.61 37.19
CA GLY A 266 8.12 4.84 38.28
C GLY A 266 9.02 3.64 38.58
N ALA A 267 8.54 2.42 38.37
CA ALA A 267 9.33 1.20 38.54
C ALA A 267 10.37 0.96 37.43
N VAL A 268 10.46 1.85 36.43
CA VAL A 268 11.37 1.69 35.29
C VAL A 268 12.78 2.15 35.65
N ASP A 269 13.74 1.24 35.41
CA ASP A 269 15.17 1.48 35.45
C ASP A 269 15.61 1.93 34.04
N TRP A 270 15.50 3.24 33.78
CA TRP A 270 15.66 3.78 32.43
C TRP A 270 17.07 3.58 31.86
N GLU A 271 18.09 3.69 32.69
CA GLU A 271 19.50 3.45 32.31
C GLU A 271 19.69 2.04 31.73
N ARG A 272 19.08 1.03 32.37
CA ARG A 272 19.11 -0.35 31.84
C ARG A 272 18.24 -0.55 30.60
N VAL A 273 17.07 0.09 30.54
CA VAL A 273 16.19 0.03 29.36
C VAL A 273 16.89 0.62 28.12
N ARG A 274 17.70 1.66 28.32
CA ARG A 274 18.48 2.35 27.28
C ARG A 274 19.76 1.61 26.87
N ALA A 275 20.31 0.76 27.73
CA ALA A 275 21.61 0.12 27.55
C ALA A 275 21.71 -0.60 26.19
N GLY A 276 22.45 0.00 25.25
CA GLY A 276 22.77 -0.59 23.94
C GLY A 276 21.93 -0.14 22.74
N ARG A 277 21.00 0.84 22.85
CA ARG A 277 20.21 1.31 21.68
C ARG A 277 20.05 2.84 21.63
N ARG A 278 20.55 3.48 20.57
CA ARG A 278 20.33 4.93 20.29
C ARG A 278 18.85 5.27 20.06
N ASP A 279 18.08 4.38 19.43
CA ASP A 279 16.66 4.59 19.11
C ASP A 279 15.68 3.87 20.06
N THR A 280 16.01 3.81 21.36
CA THR A 280 15.20 3.10 22.37
C THR A 280 13.74 3.57 22.39
N TYR A 281 13.47 4.87 22.23
CA TYR A 281 12.12 5.42 22.20
C TYR A 281 11.32 4.99 20.97
N LEU A 282 11.96 4.93 19.80
CA LEU A 282 11.31 4.48 18.57
C LEU A 282 10.92 3.00 18.66
N TYR A 283 11.87 2.17 19.11
CA TYR A 283 11.63 0.75 19.34
C TYR A 283 10.55 0.52 20.41
N LEU A 284 10.56 1.31 21.49
CA LEU A 284 9.52 1.30 22.52
C LEU A 284 8.15 1.63 21.94
N TYR A 285 8.03 2.70 21.14
CA TYR A 285 6.76 3.09 20.53
C TYR A 285 6.25 2.03 19.53
N GLU A 286 7.14 1.47 18.72
CA GLU A 286 6.82 0.38 17.79
C GLU A 286 6.26 -0.85 18.49
N HIS A 287 6.92 -1.31 19.55
CA HIS A 287 6.49 -2.47 20.32
C HIS A 287 5.24 -2.15 21.15
N PHE A 288 5.16 -0.94 21.71
CA PHE A 288 3.98 -0.43 22.40
C PHE A 288 2.74 -0.49 21.50
N LEU A 289 2.79 0.05 20.29
CA LEU A 289 1.64 0.01 19.37
C LEU A 289 1.24 -1.42 18.98
N ALA A 290 2.20 -2.34 18.87
CA ALA A 290 1.91 -3.75 18.60
C ALA A 290 1.08 -4.39 19.71
N GLU A 291 1.43 -4.11 20.96
CA GLU A 291 0.76 -4.67 22.12
C GLU A 291 -0.51 -3.88 22.48
N TYR A 292 -0.52 -2.57 22.28
CA TYR A 292 -1.56 -1.62 22.67
C TYR A 292 -2.81 -1.75 21.79
N ASP A 293 -2.65 -1.64 20.48
CA ASP A 293 -3.74 -1.70 19.49
C ASP A 293 -3.24 -2.28 18.14
N PRO A 294 -3.36 -3.60 17.94
CA PRO A 294 -2.92 -4.27 16.71
C PRO A 294 -3.68 -3.82 15.46
N VAL A 295 -4.94 -3.36 15.61
CA VAL A 295 -5.79 -2.91 14.51
C VAL A 295 -5.36 -1.51 14.08
N LYS A 296 -5.18 -0.58 15.02
CA LYS A 296 -4.60 0.74 14.71
C LYS A 296 -3.19 0.65 14.15
N ARG A 297 -2.37 -0.32 14.58
CA ARG A 297 -1.08 -0.58 13.93
C ARG A 297 -1.24 -0.93 12.44
N GLN A 298 -2.30 -1.64 12.07
CA GLN A 298 -2.60 -1.97 10.67
C GLN A 298 -3.22 -0.79 9.92
N GLU A 299 -4.16 -0.07 10.54
CA GLU A 299 -4.93 1.04 9.93
C GLU A 299 -4.14 2.35 9.82
N SER A 300 -3.32 2.68 10.83
CA SER A 300 -2.48 3.89 10.82
C SER A 300 -1.42 3.87 9.74
N GLY A 301 -1.08 2.69 9.21
CA GLY A 301 -0.13 2.54 8.11
C GLY A 301 1.27 3.07 8.42
N VAL A 302 1.58 3.36 9.69
CA VAL A 302 2.86 3.93 10.15
C VAL A 302 3.95 2.87 10.04
N TYR A 303 4.39 2.60 8.82
CA TYR A 303 5.71 2.03 8.58
C TYR A 303 6.69 3.16 8.78
N PHE A 304 7.46 3.09 9.86
CA PHE A 304 8.58 3.98 10.04
C PHE A 304 9.47 3.92 8.79
N THR A 305 9.78 5.09 8.24
CA THR A 305 10.69 5.21 7.11
C THR A 305 12.03 4.60 7.55
N PRO A 306 12.51 3.52 6.89
CA PRO A 306 13.76 2.88 7.26
C PRO A 306 14.89 3.91 7.24
N VAL A 307 15.77 3.85 8.25
CA VAL A 307 16.89 4.80 8.38
C VAL A 307 17.81 4.70 7.16
N GLU A 308 17.94 3.49 6.61
CA GLU A 308 18.71 3.17 5.41
C GLU A 308 18.15 3.81 4.13
N LEU A 309 16.91 4.31 4.16
CA LEU A 309 16.33 5.15 3.10
C LEU A 309 16.43 6.65 3.44
N VAL A 310 16.22 7.02 4.70
CA VAL A 310 16.25 8.43 5.16
C VAL A 310 17.67 9.01 5.02
N GLU A 311 18.69 8.26 5.40
CA GLU A 311 20.09 8.70 5.36
C GLU A 311 20.55 9.12 3.96
N PRO A 312 20.39 8.30 2.89
CA PRO A 312 20.75 8.73 1.54
C PRO A 312 19.88 9.88 1.04
N MET A 313 18.58 9.94 1.38
CA MET A 313 17.73 11.10 1.02
C MET A 313 18.28 12.40 1.62
N VAL A 314 18.58 12.42 2.92
CA VAL A 314 19.14 13.59 3.61
C VAL A 314 20.49 13.98 3.03
N ARG A 315 21.38 13.00 2.77
CA ARG A 315 22.69 13.25 2.16
C ARG A 315 22.54 13.87 0.77
N LEU A 316 21.75 13.27 -0.11
CA LEU A 316 21.58 13.76 -1.48
C LEU A 316 20.93 15.15 -1.52
N THR A 317 19.98 15.44 -0.63
CA THR A 317 19.44 16.80 -0.48
C THR A 317 20.52 17.80 -0.03
N ASP A 318 21.35 17.42 0.94
CA ASP A 318 22.47 18.26 1.40
C ASP A 318 23.50 18.50 0.29
N ASP A 319 23.84 17.48 -0.49
CA ASP A 319 24.73 17.58 -1.64
C ASP A 319 24.15 18.50 -2.72
N ALA A 320 22.84 18.45 -2.97
CA ALA A 320 22.16 19.34 -3.91
C ALA A 320 22.26 20.81 -3.49
N LEU A 321 22.03 21.11 -2.20
CA LEU A 321 22.20 22.47 -1.67
C LEU A 321 23.63 23.00 -1.87
N ARG A 322 24.63 22.13 -1.63
CA ARG A 322 26.04 22.51 -1.72
C ARG A 322 26.52 22.70 -3.15
N THR A 323 26.14 21.77 -4.03
CA THR A 323 26.67 21.69 -5.40
C THR A 323 25.86 22.50 -6.41
N ARG A 324 24.53 22.60 -6.24
CA ARG A 324 23.64 23.29 -7.19
C ARG A 324 23.23 24.68 -6.72
N LEU A 325 23.06 24.88 -5.41
CA LEU A 325 22.70 26.20 -4.84
C LEU A 325 23.90 26.94 -4.23
N GLY A 326 25.11 26.37 -4.27
CA GLY A 326 26.33 27.01 -3.76
C GLY A 326 26.36 27.22 -2.24
N LEU A 327 25.46 26.58 -1.47
CA LEU A 327 25.38 26.74 -0.03
C LEU A 327 26.44 25.87 0.66
N VAL A 328 27.59 26.47 0.99
CA VAL A 328 28.80 25.77 1.47
C VAL A 328 28.54 24.75 2.59
N ARG A 329 27.71 25.09 3.58
CA ARG A 329 27.37 24.23 4.72
C ARG A 329 26.09 23.38 4.47
N GLY A 330 25.56 23.36 3.25
CA GLY A 330 24.35 22.63 2.88
C GLY A 330 23.20 22.93 3.83
N LEU A 331 22.61 21.90 4.43
CA LEU A 331 21.52 22.00 5.42
C LEU A 331 21.91 22.82 6.66
N GLY A 332 23.20 22.85 7.00
CA GLY A 332 23.73 23.62 8.13
C GLY A 332 23.89 25.12 7.86
N THR A 333 23.77 25.58 6.61
CA THR A 333 23.94 26.99 6.23
C THR A 333 22.89 27.87 6.91
N ASP A 334 23.30 29.02 7.43
CA ASP A 334 22.37 30.00 8.01
C ASP A 334 21.37 30.49 6.96
N GLY A 335 20.11 30.63 7.37
CA GLY A 335 19.00 30.98 6.47
C GLY A 335 18.31 29.78 5.82
N VAL A 336 18.94 28.59 5.77
CA VAL A 336 18.29 27.38 5.23
C VAL A 336 17.23 26.88 6.20
N ARG A 337 15.96 26.96 5.81
CA ARG A 337 14.83 26.43 6.61
C ARG A 337 14.32 25.15 6.02
N VAL A 338 14.22 24.12 6.84
CA VAL A 338 13.75 22.78 6.43
C VAL A 338 12.41 22.50 7.07
N VAL A 339 11.47 21.96 6.29
CA VAL A 339 10.18 21.48 6.78
C VAL A 339 10.02 20.01 6.44
N ASP A 340 9.70 19.19 7.44
CA ASP A 340 9.07 17.88 7.25
C ASP A 340 7.56 18.02 7.45
N PRO A 341 6.74 17.95 6.38
CA PRO A 341 5.31 18.20 6.45
C PRO A 341 4.50 17.02 7.01
N ALA A 342 5.14 15.87 7.21
CA ALA A 342 4.53 14.66 7.77
C ALA A 342 5.58 13.94 8.64
N ALA A 343 6.01 14.61 9.70
CA ALA A 343 7.23 14.29 10.44
C ALA A 343 7.21 12.92 11.14
N GLY A 344 6.03 12.37 11.44
CA GLY A 344 5.87 11.15 12.19
C GLY A 344 6.61 11.23 13.52
N THR A 345 7.55 10.32 13.73
CA THR A 345 8.44 10.29 14.91
C THR A 345 9.73 11.10 14.73
N GLY A 346 9.78 12.00 13.75
CA GLY A 346 10.85 12.97 13.52
C GLY A 346 12.10 12.41 12.82
N THR A 347 12.02 11.24 12.18
CA THR A 347 13.20 10.53 11.65
C THR A 347 14.02 11.35 10.65
N PHE A 348 13.40 12.11 9.74
CA PHE A 348 14.13 12.98 8.82
C PHE A 348 14.83 14.13 9.55
N LEU A 349 14.11 14.84 10.44
CA LEU A 349 14.66 15.98 11.20
C LEU A 349 15.84 15.56 12.08
N LEU A 350 15.73 14.43 12.78
CA LEU A 350 16.81 13.85 13.58
C LEU A 350 18.02 13.46 12.73
N ARG A 351 17.79 12.84 11.57
CA ARG A 351 18.87 12.45 10.66
C ARG A 351 19.58 13.66 10.06
N ILE A 352 18.86 14.75 9.78
CA ILE A 352 19.45 16.02 9.34
C ILE A 352 20.41 16.57 10.40
N LEU A 353 19.96 16.63 11.66
CA LEU A 353 20.78 17.06 12.80
C LEU A 353 22.06 16.22 12.93
N ASP A 354 21.93 14.89 12.93
CA ASP A 354 23.09 13.98 13.02
C ASP A 354 24.05 14.14 11.82
N THR A 355 23.52 14.21 10.59
CA THR A 355 24.34 14.29 9.38
C THR A 355 25.15 15.59 9.34
N VAL A 356 24.53 16.72 9.70
CA VAL A 356 25.20 18.01 9.78
C VAL A 356 26.22 18.01 10.92
N PHE A 357 25.86 17.51 12.11
CA PHE A 357 26.78 17.45 13.25
C PHE A 357 28.02 16.62 12.92
N ASP A 358 27.85 15.37 12.47
CA ASP A 358 28.96 14.46 12.21
C ASP A 358 29.86 14.99 11.08
N ARG A 359 29.31 15.77 10.13
CA ARG A 359 30.10 16.43 9.10
C ARG A 359 30.89 17.61 9.63
N VAL A 360 30.25 18.54 10.33
CA VAL A 360 30.92 19.73 10.89
C VAL A 360 31.96 19.30 11.94
N GLU A 361 31.68 18.27 12.73
CA GLU A 361 32.65 17.73 13.69
C GLU A 361 33.91 17.22 13.00
N ARG A 362 33.76 16.56 11.84
CA ARG A 362 34.91 16.08 11.04
C ARG A 362 35.69 17.21 10.36
N THR A 363 35.05 18.31 9.97
CA THR A 363 35.69 19.40 9.23
C THR A 363 36.22 20.52 10.11
N ASP A 364 35.43 20.95 11.10
CA ASP A 364 35.61 22.16 11.88
C ASP A 364 35.71 21.89 13.40
N GLY A 365 35.47 20.64 13.83
CA GLY A 365 35.59 20.19 15.21
C GLY A 365 34.29 20.23 16.01
N THR A 366 34.29 19.56 17.17
CA THR A 366 33.10 19.36 18.01
C THR A 366 32.49 20.66 18.54
N GLY A 367 33.30 21.71 18.76
CA GLY A 367 32.82 23.02 19.22
C GLY A 367 31.89 23.68 18.20
N GLU A 368 32.37 23.84 16.97
CA GLU A 368 31.60 24.39 15.85
C GLU A 368 30.36 23.52 15.56
N ALA A 369 30.50 22.19 15.63
CA ALA A 369 29.38 21.27 15.41
C ALA A 369 28.23 21.52 16.39
N ARG A 370 28.53 21.82 17.66
CA ARG A 370 27.51 22.16 18.67
C ARG A 370 26.86 23.50 18.40
N GLU A 371 27.62 24.51 17.99
CA GLU A 371 27.09 25.84 17.65
C GLU A 371 26.16 25.77 16.43
N VAL A 372 26.59 25.08 15.37
CA VAL A 372 25.76 24.85 14.17
C VAL A 372 24.49 24.08 14.54
N LEU A 373 24.59 23.04 15.38
CA LEU A 373 23.42 22.26 15.81
C LEU A 373 22.42 23.14 16.59
N SER A 374 22.92 24.00 17.46
CA SER A 374 22.09 24.94 18.23
C SER A 374 21.39 25.96 17.33
N SER A 375 22.09 26.53 16.34
CA SER A 375 21.51 27.45 15.35
C SER A 375 20.49 26.74 14.44
N MET A 376 20.78 25.50 14.02
CA MET A 376 19.95 24.77 13.07
C MET A 376 18.63 24.30 13.69
N ALA A 377 18.60 23.99 14.98
CA ALA A 377 17.40 23.49 15.66
C ALA A 377 16.17 24.37 15.42
N ASN A 378 16.30 25.71 15.50
CA ASN A 378 15.18 26.63 15.29
C ASN A 378 14.73 26.78 13.82
N ARG A 379 15.49 26.23 12.86
CA ARG A 379 15.21 26.24 11.42
C ARG A 379 14.64 24.93 10.89
N LEU A 380 14.56 23.89 11.73
CA LEU A 380 13.95 22.61 11.37
C LEU A 380 12.50 22.57 11.87
N VAL A 381 11.55 22.48 10.96
CA VAL A 381 10.12 22.47 11.29
C VAL A 381 9.55 21.07 11.04
N GLY A 382 8.78 20.54 11.99
CA GLY A 382 8.05 19.29 11.82
C GLY A 382 6.56 19.50 12.01
N PHE A 383 5.77 19.09 11.03
CA PHE A 383 4.32 19.00 11.15
C PHE A 383 3.91 17.55 11.27
N GLU A 384 3.13 17.23 12.31
CA GLU A 384 2.58 15.90 12.50
C GLU A 384 1.10 15.98 12.86
N LEU A 385 0.29 15.12 12.25
CA LEU A 385 -1.13 15.08 12.49
C LEU A 385 -1.44 14.35 13.80
N GLN A 386 -0.69 13.29 14.15
CA GLN A 386 -0.98 12.44 15.31
C GLN A 386 -0.21 12.85 16.56
N MET A 387 -0.92 12.97 17.68
CA MET A 387 -0.35 13.31 18.99
C MET A 387 0.75 12.34 19.48
N GLY A 388 0.58 11.04 19.26
CA GLY A 388 1.53 10.00 19.69
C GLY A 388 2.90 10.11 18.98
N PRO A 389 2.96 10.02 17.65
CA PRO A 389 4.19 10.22 16.88
C PRO A 389 4.83 11.59 17.13
N TYR A 390 4.03 12.66 17.20
CA TYR A 390 4.52 13.99 17.58
C TYR A 390 5.26 13.95 18.92
N ALA A 391 4.65 13.36 19.95
CA ALA A 391 5.26 13.26 21.26
C ALA A 391 6.61 12.54 21.18
N VAL A 392 6.66 11.37 20.55
CA VAL A 392 7.89 10.60 20.37
C VAL A 392 8.97 11.39 19.61
N SER A 393 8.59 12.21 18.62
CA SER A 393 9.53 13.05 17.89
C SER A 393 10.20 14.10 18.79
N GLU A 394 9.44 14.74 19.69
CA GLU A 394 9.93 15.72 20.65
C GLU A 394 10.91 15.07 21.66
N LEU A 395 10.58 13.85 22.10
CA LEU A 395 11.42 13.06 23.00
C LEU A 395 12.77 12.73 22.37
N ARG A 396 12.74 12.17 21.15
CA ARG A 396 13.94 11.77 20.42
C ARG A 396 14.83 12.97 20.11
N LEU A 397 14.25 14.11 19.77
CA LEU A 397 15.00 15.34 19.53
C LEU A 397 15.73 15.79 20.78
N THR A 398 15.00 15.89 21.90
CA THR A 398 15.58 16.36 23.15
C THR A 398 16.70 15.44 23.60
N ASP A 399 16.51 14.14 23.47
CA ASP A 399 17.52 13.14 23.78
C ASP A 399 18.75 13.28 22.87
N LEU A 400 18.57 13.43 21.55
CA LEU A 400 19.65 13.62 20.60
C LEU A 400 20.52 14.85 20.95
N LEU A 401 19.89 16.00 21.21
CA LEU A 401 20.58 17.23 21.56
C LEU A 401 21.37 17.09 22.86
N ALA A 402 20.77 16.48 23.89
CA ALA A 402 21.45 16.20 25.14
C ALA A 402 22.68 15.28 24.94
N HIS A 403 22.57 14.26 24.09
CA HIS A 403 23.69 13.36 23.76
C HIS A 403 24.85 14.06 23.06
N ARG A 404 24.54 15.08 22.24
CA ARG A 404 25.54 15.89 21.55
C ARG A 404 26.07 17.05 22.40
N GLY A 405 25.56 17.21 23.63
CA GLY A 405 25.97 18.24 24.58
C GLY A 405 25.46 19.64 24.21
N VAL A 406 24.28 19.71 23.58
CA VAL A 406 23.61 20.97 23.24
C VAL A 406 22.38 21.15 24.12
N GLU A 407 22.39 22.21 24.93
CA GLU A 407 21.24 22.64 25.71
C GLU A 407 20.55 23.82 25.01
N LEU A 408 19.32 23.61 24.53
CA LEU A 408 18.52 24.68 23.93
C LEU A 408 17.72 25.41 25.00
N THR A 409 17.69 26.75 24.91
CA THR A 409 16.73 27.53 25.69
C THR A 409 15.30 27.29 25.17
N ALA A 410 14.28 27.68 25.93
CA ALA A 410 12.88 27.56 25.48
C ALA A 410 12.61 28.37 24.18
N ALA A 411 13.41 29.39 23.87
CA ALA A 411 13.28 30.20 22.66
C ALA A 411 13.94 29.55 21.43
N ASP A 412 14.91 28.66 21.63
CA ASP A 412 15.75 28.09 20.56
C ASP A 412 15.33 26.66 20.15
N ARG A 413 14.16 26.19 20.63
CA ARG A 413 13.65 24.84 20.37
C ARG A 413 13.21 24.65 18.92
N MET A 414 13.34 23.41 18.44
CA MET A 414 12.83 22.99 17.13
C MET A 414 11.31 23.16 17.04
N PRO A 415 10.79 23.89 16.03
CA PRO A 415 9.36 24.05 15.82
C PRO A 415 8.66 22.74 15.40
N LEU A 416 8.29 21.91 16.37
CA LEU A 416 7.40 20.77 16.18
C LEU A 416 5.96 21.18 16.47
N HIS A 417 5.05 20.88 15.54
CA HIS A 417 3.64 21.24 15.66
C HIS A 417 2.71 20.08 15.37
N VAL A 418 1.68 19.95 16.21
CA VAL A 418 0.52 19.10 15.94
C VAL A 418 -0.42 19.89 15.05
N THR A 419 -0.48 19.55 13.76
CA THR A 419 -1.28 20.30 12.77
C THR A 419 -1.51 19.49 11.50
N ASN A 420 -2.57 19.82 10.77
CA ASN A 420 -2.71 19.40 9.38
C ASN A 420 -1.96 20.38 8.46
N THR A 421 -0.94 19.87 7.77
CA THR A 421 -0.16 20.64 6.78
C THR A 421 -1.04 21.19 5.65
N LEU A 422 -2.08 20.45 5.26
CA LEU A 422 -2.95 20.80 4.13
C LEU A 422 -4.12 21.72 4.51
N ASP A 423 -4.26 22.10 5.79
CA ASP A 423 -5.28 23.04 6.24
C ASP A 423 -4.95 24.47 5.80
N ASP A 424 -6.00 25.24 5.45
CA ASP A 424 -5.91 26.65 5.09
C ASP A 424 -5.27 27.48 6.21
N PRO A 425 -4.05 28.01 6.01
CA PRO A 425 -3.36 28.77 7.05
C PRO A 425 -3.91 30.19 7.23
N PHE A 426 -4.82 30.64 6.36
CA PHE A 426 -5.41 31.98 6.41
C PHE A 426 -6.79 32.01 7.09
N ARG A 427 -7.25 30.87 7.63
CA ARG A 427 -8.56 30.77 8.30
C ARG A 427 -8.61 31.59 9.60
N ALA A 428 -9.73 32.26 9.85
CA ALA A 428 -9.96 32.97 11.10
C ALA A 428 -10.09 31.97 12.27
N GLN A 429 -9.30 32.17 13.32
CA GLN A 429 -9.33 31.32 14.52
C GLN A 429 -10.50 31.75 15.45
N PRO A 430 -11.30 30.81 15.97
CA PRO A 430 -12.38 31.12 16.91
C PRO A 430 -11.84 31.64 18.26
N PRO A 431 -12.62 32.43 19.03
CA PRO A 431 -12.25 32.83 20.39
C PRO A 431 -12.31 31.62 21.34
N LEU A 432 -11.24 31.37 22.10
CA LEU A 432 -11.04 30.16 22.94
C LEU A 432 -10.93 30.48 24.43
N ALA A 433 -11.20 29.49 25.28
CA ALA A 433 -10.97 29.55 26.72
C ALA A 433 -9.47 29.55 27.10
N SER A 434 -9.10 30.15 28.24
CA SER A 434 -7.69 30.45 28.60
C SER A 434 -6.78 29.23 28.81
N PHE A 435 -7.34 28.06 29.16
CA PHE A 435 -6.57 26.84 29.42
C PHE A 435 -6.05 26.14 28.14
N LEU A 436 -6.58 26.49 26.96
CA LEU A 436 -6.17 25.93 25.65
C LEU A 436 -5.14 26.75 24.90
N LYS A 437 -4.61 27.78 25.56
CA LYS A 437 -3.67 28.72 24.96
C LYS A 437 -2.48 28.02 24.29
N ALA A 438 -1.96 26.93 24.84
CA ALA A 438 -0.81 26.22 24.26
C ALA A 438 -1.09 25.55 22.91
N ILE A 439 -2.23 24.86 22.76
CA ILE A 439 -2.62 24.23 21.50
C ILE A 439 -2.88 25.33 20.47
N ALA A 440 -3.67 26.34 20.86
CA ALA A 440 -3.96 27.47 20.00
C ALA A 440 -2.71 28.26 19.58
N ASP A 441 -1.74 28.44 20.48
CA ASP A 441 -0.46 29.08 20.18
C ASP A 441 0.39 28.19 19.26
N SER A 442 0.37 26.87 19.43
CA SER A 442 1.06 25.92 18.54
C SER A 442 0.47 25.95 17.13
N THR A 443 -0.86 25.90 17.01
CA THR A 443 -1.56 26.00 15.72
C THR A 443 -1.31 27.36 15.07
N ARG A 444 -1.38 28.47 15.82
CA ARG A 444 -1.07 29.81 15.29
C ARG A 444 0.37 29.94 14.80
N ARG A 445 1.34 29.34 15.49
CA ARG A 445 2.73 29.28 15.02
C ARG A 445 2.85 28.46 13.74
N ALA A 446 2.18 27.30 13.67
CA ALA A 446 2.17 26.47 12.48
C ALA A 446 1.54 27.18 11.28
N ASP A 447 0.38 27.83 11.46
CA ASP A 447 -0.31 28.60 10.43
C ASP A 447 0.57 29.75 9.92
N ARG A 448 1.26 30.46 10.82
CA ARG A 448 2.24 31.49 10.44
C ARG A 448 3.40 30.92 9.62
N ILE A 449 3.92 29.74 9.98
CA ILE A 449 4.98 29.09 9.19
C ILE A 449 4.47 28.75 7.79
N LYS A 450 3.27 28.14 7.71
CA LYS A 450 2.63 27.77 6.44
C LYS A 450 2.37 29.01 5.56
N ALA A 451 1.86 30.10 6.13
CA ALA A 451 1.48 31.31 5.39
C ALA A 451 2.65 32.22 5.02
N GLU A 452 3.54 32.53 5.97
CA GLU A 452 4.44 33.70 5.87
C GLU A 452 5.92 33.32 5.73
N LEU A 453 6.38 32.27 6.41
CA LEU A 453 7.82 32.01 6.52
C LEU A 453 8.42 31.38 5.26
N PRO A 454 9.51 31.93 4.69
CA PRO A 454 10.27 31.30 3.61
C PRO A 454 10.84 29.95 4.01
N VAL A 455 10.72 28.95 3.13
CA VAL A 455 11.21 27.58 3.32
C VAL A 455 12.11 27.20 2.15
N THR A 456 13.34 26.82 2.46
CA THR A 456 14.35 26.44 1.46
C THR A 456 14.25 24.96 1.11
N VAL A 457 13.91 24.11 2.07
CA VAL A 457 13.85 22.66 1.87
C VAL A 457 12.57 22.09 2.41
N VAL A 458 11.90 21.26 1.60
CA VAL A 458 10.86 20.36 2.09
C VAL A 458 11.33 18.93 1.85
N ILE A 459 11.38 18.13 2.92
CA ILE A 459 11.83 16.73 2.85
C ILE A 459 10.96 15.82 3.72
N GLY A 460 10.62 14.62 3.25
CA GLY A 460 9.84 13.69 4.06
C GLY A 460 9.30 12.45 3.34
N ASN A 461 8.40 11.75 4.03
CA ASN A 461 7.63 10.61 3.52
C ASN A 461 6.12 10.89 3.74
N PRO A 462 5.46 11.64 2.85
CA PRO A 462 4.06 11.98 3.03
C PRO A 462 3.15 10.74 2.90
N PRO A 463 1.99 10.72 3.58
CA PRO A 463 1.08 9.59 3.53
C PRO A 463 0.51 9.37 2.11
N TYR A 464 0.35 8.10 1.73
CA TYR A 464 -0.36 7.72 0.50
C TYR A 464 -1.76 7.22 0.83
N ARG A 465 -2.78 7.85 0.25
CA ARG A 465 -4.17 7.38 0.34
C ARG A 465 -4.93 7.79 -0.90
N GLU A 466 -5.40 6.81 -1.68
CA GLU A 466 -6.26 7.08 -2.83
C GLU A 466 -7.66 7.55 -2.38
N ARG A 467 -8.35 8.30 -3.25
CA ARG A 467 -9.72 8.81 -3.03
C ARG A 467 -9.84 9.74 -1.82
N ALA A 468 -8.79 10.51 -1.54
CA ALA A 468 -8.68 11.45 -0.45
C ALA A 468 -9.49 12.76 -0.66
N ASN A 469 -10.73 12.65 -1.12
CA ASN A 469 -11.57 13.82 -1.41
C ASN A 469 -11.82 14.60 -0.11
N GLY A 470 -11.51 15.89 -0.10
CA GLY A 470 -11.76 16.76 1.05
C GLY A 470 -10.67 16.78 2.13
N ASP A 471 -9.73 15.82 2.13
CA ASP A 471 -8.67 15.72 3.16
C ASP A 471 -7.57 16.79 3.02
N GLY A 472 -7.51 17.44 1.84
CA GLY A 472 -6.60 18.55 1.54
C GLY A 472 -7.38 19.70 0.92
N SER A 473 -8.53 20.06 1.51
CA SER A 473 -9.52 20.98 0.93
C SER A 473 -8.92 22.30 0.41
N TRP A 474 -7.95 22.88 1.11
CA TRP A 474 -7.27 24.10 0.67
C TRP A 474 -6.46 23.89 -0.62
N VAL A 475 -5.67 22.81 -0.67
CA VAL A 475 -4.85 22.45 -1.84
C VAL A 475 -5.74 22.00 -3.01
N GLU A 476 -6.80 21.24 -2.74
CA GLU A 476 -7.73 20.70 -3.73
C GLU A 476 -8.69 21.75 -4.31
N SER A 477 -9.23 22.64 -3.47
CA SER A 477 -10.38 23.50 -3.79
C SER A 477 -10.18 24.99 -3.54
N GLY A 478 -9.04 25.40 -2.99
CA GLY A 478 -8.74 26.80 -2.61
C GLY A 478 -9.25 27.17 -1.21
N GLY A 479 -8.74 28.28 -0.67
CA GLY A 479 -9.09 28.80 0.66
C GLY A 479 -10.30 29.73 0.71
N PHE A 480 -10.77 30.02 1.93
CA PHE A 480 -11.86 30.97 2.20
C PHE A 480 -11.33 32.19 2.95
N TYR A 481 -11.56 33.39 2.42
CA TYR A 481 -11.24 34.66 3.11
C TYR A 481 -12.51 35.48 3.32
N GLY A 482 -12.80 35.85 4.58
CA GLY A 482 -14.00 36.63 4.92
C GLY A 482 -15.33 35.99 4.50
N GLY A 483 -15.40 34.66 4.44
CA GLY A 483 -16.62 33.93 4.06
C GLY A 483 -16.91 33.86 2.55
N ARG A 484 -16.00 34.31 1.68
CA ARG A 484 -16.10 34.12 0.22
C ARG A 484 -15.03 33.17 -0.30
N ARG A 485 -15.43 32.30 -1.23
CA ARG A 485 -14.54 31.38 -1.96
C ARG A 485 -13.69 32.22 -2.93
N ARG A 486 -12.37 32.04 -2.93
CA ARG A 486 -11.52 32.55 -4.03
C ARG A 486 -11.92 31.80 -5.31
N ASN A 487 -11.91 32.46 -6.48
CA ASN A 487 -12.34 31.91 -7.79
C ASN A 487 -11.93 30.44 -8.00
N GLU A 488 -12.67 29.68 -8.81
CA GLU A 488 -12.39 28.26 -9.08
C GLU A 488 -10.98 27.99 -9.65
N ASP A 489 -10.32 29.01 -10.22
CA ASP A 489 -8.90 29.03 -10.65
C ASP A 489 -7.89 29.17 -9.48
N ALA A 490 -8.33 29.25 -8.23
CA ALA A 490 -7.48 29.47 -7.05
C ALA A 490 -7.03 28.18 -6.34
N SER A 491 -7.36 27.00 -6.88
CA SER A 491 -6.86 25.72 -6.38
C SER A 491 -5.38 25.55 -6.73
N LEU A 492 -4.53 25.24 -5.74
CA LEU A 492 -3.13 24.92 -6.00
C LEU A 492 -3.00 23.72 -6.96
N MET A 493 -3.91 22.74 -6.87
CA MET A 493 -3.88 21.57 -7.76
C MET A 493 -4.09 21.87 -9.24
N SER A 494 -4.55 23.08 -9.61
CA SER A 494 -4.71 23.48 -11.02
C SER A 494 -3.39 23.36 -11.81
N ASP A 495 -2.26 23.71 -11.21
CA ASP A 495 -0.92 23.61 -11.84
C ASP A 495 -0.50 22.16 -12.15
N PHE A 496 -1.02 21.18 -11.41
CA PHE A 496 -0.74 19.76 -11.63
C PHE A 496 -1.72 19.12 -12.62
N ARG A 497 -2.75 19.84 -13.05
CA ARG A 497 -3.71 19.40 -14.06
C ARG A 497 -3.24 19.80 -15.44
N LEU A 498 -3.56 18.97 -16.43
CA LEU A 498 -3.33 19.28 -17.84
C LEU A 498 -4.60 18.95 -18.61
N PRO A 499 -5.13 19.88 -19.44
CA PRO A 499 -6.24 19.58 -20.33
C PRO A 499 -5.95 18.33 -21.16
N GLY A 500 -6.92 17.42 -21.27
CA GLY A 500 -6.76 16.15 -21.98
C GLY A 500 -6.38 14.94 -21.10
N ASN A 501 -6.16 15.12 -19.79
CA ASN A 501 -5.98 13.99 -18.86
C ASN A 501 -7.24 13.10 -18.72
N GLY A 502 -8.41 13.63 -19.09
CA GLY A 502 -9.68 12.91 -19.19
C GLY A 502 -10.08 12.24 -17.87
N ARG A 503 -10.65 11.04 -17.97
CA ARG A 503 -11.11 10.27 -16.79
C ARG A 503 -9.98 9.84 -15.83
N ASN A 504 -8.71 10.10 -16.11
CA ASN A 504 -7.62 9.72 -15.21
C ASN A 504 -7.34 10.76 -14.12
N GLU A 505 -7.92 11.96 -14.20
CA GLU A 505 -7.69 13.04 -13.23
C GLU A 505 -8.04 12.65 -11.79
N TYR A 506 -8.97 11.71 -11.57
CA TYR A 506 -9.28 11.25 -10.21
C TYR A 506 -8.06 10.67 -9.48
N LYS A 507 -7.01 10.23 -10.20
CA LYS A 507 -5.76 9.74 -9.59
C LYS A 507 -4.97 10.83 -8.88
N LEU A 508 -5.18 12.11 -9.23
CA LEU A 508 -4.62 13.25 -8.52
C LEU A 508 -5.28 13.46 -7.14
N LYS A 509 -6.44 12.84 -6.89
CA LYS A 509 -7.15 12.88 -5.59
C LYS A 509 -6.53 11.88 -4.61
N ASN A 510 -5.30 12.14 -4.23
CA ASN A 510 -4.51 11.31 -3.32
C ASN A 510 -3.59 12.20 -2.48
N MET A 511 -3.49 11.87 -1.20
CA MET A 511 -2.71 12.61 -0.20
C MET A 511 -1.28 12.93 -0.66
N ALA A 512 -0.57 11.97 -1.24
CA ALA A 512 0.81 12.17 -1.67
C ALA A 512 0.97 13.34 -2.65
N TRP A 513 -0.02 13.54 -3.54
CA TRP A 513 0.01 14.62 -4.53
C TRP A 513 -0.38 15.97 -3.95
N TYR A 514 -1.23 15.98 -2.93
CA TYR A 514 -1.52 17.20 -2.18
C TYR A 514 -0.29 17.68 -1.41
N PHE A 515 0.48 16.76 -0.81
CA PHE A 515 1.76 17.09 -0.17
C PHE A 515 2.82 17.54 -1.18
N TRP A 516 2.96 16.87 -2.32
CA TRP A 516 3.83 17.34 -3.41
C TRP A 516 3.47 18.77 -3.83
N ARG A 517 2.19 19.04 -4.08
CA ARG A 517 1.76 20.38 -4.51
C ARG A 517 1.96 21.43 -3.43
N TRP A 518 1.67 21.11 -2.17
CA TRP A 518 1.92 21.98 -1.02
C TRP A 518 3.42 22.30 -0.89
N ALA A 519 4.28 21.29 -1.01
CA ALA A 519 5.73 21.45 -0.89
C ALA A 519 6.30 22.33 -2.00
N THR A 520 5.92 22.07 -3.26
CA THR A 520 6.39 22.88 -4.39
C THR A 520 5.82 24.30 -4.32
N TRP A 521 4.57 24.47 -3.87
CA TRP A 521 4.03 25.80 -3.60
C TRP A 521 4.86 26.52 -2.55
N LYS A 522 5.16 25.85 -1.43
CA LYS A 522 5.84 26.47 -0.32
C LYS A 522 7.27 26.88 -0.66
N VAL A 523 8.01 26.01 -1.34
CA VAL A 523 9.41 26.26 -1.72
C VAL A 523 9.50 27.17 -2.95
N PHE A 524 8.75 26.88 -4.01
CA PHE A 524 8.96 27.53 -5.32
C PHE A 524 8.00 28.68 -5.62
N ASP A 525 6.73 28.62 -5.21
CA ASP A 525 5.71 29.58 -5.68
C ASP A 525 5.37 30.69 -4.68
N SER A 526 5.43 30.39 -3.38
CA SER A 526 4.91 31.28 -2.32
C SER A 526 5.85 32.43 -1.95
N GLN A 527 7.11 32.37 -2.39
CA GLN A 527 8.15 33.32 -2.04
C GLN A 527 8.19 34.49 -3.03
N SER A 528 8.13 35.73 -2.53
CA SER A 528 8.12 36.93 -3.37
C SER A 528 9.52 37.23 -3.92
N GLY A 529 9.81 36.82 -5.16
CA GLY A 529 11.01 37.22 -5.90
C GLY A 529 12.11 36.17 -6.04
N GLN A 530 11.80 35.02 -6.66
CA GLN A 530 12.67 33.87 -6.97
C GLN A 530 12.72 32.82 -5.84
N GLY A 531 11.65 32.02 -5.70
CA GLY A 531 11.61 30.91 -4.75
C GLY A 531 12.62 29.82 -5.14
N HIS A 532 13.78 29.80 -4.51
CA HIS A 532 14.82 28.77 -4.71
C HIS A 532 14.79 27.75 -3.58
N GLY A 533 15.31 26.55 -3.83
CA GLY A 533 15.38 25.50 -2.82
C GLY A 533 15.28 24.10 -3.37
N VAL A 534 14.97 23.15 -2.48
CA VAL A 534 14.92 21.72 -2.80
C VAL A 534 13.65 21.08 -2.22
N VAL A 535 12.94 20.31 -3.03
CA VAL A 535 11.85 19.44 -2.57
C VAL A 535 12.28 17.98 -2.75
N THR A 536 12.24 17.19 -1.67
CA THR A 536 12.65 15.78 -1.65
C THR A 536 11.60 14.89 -0.99
N PHE A 537 10.97 13.99 -1.73
CA PHE A 537 10.03 13.04 -1.14
C PHE A 537 10.25 11.61 -1.59
N VAL A 538 9.93 10.66 -0.72
CA VAL A 538 9.61 9.29 -1.10
C VAL A 538 8.09 9.13 -1.18
N THR A 539 7.57 8.74 -2.35
CA THR A 539 6.13 8.53 -2.56
C THR A 539 5.88 7.36 -3.52
N THR A 540 4.61 7.04 -3.79
CA THR A 540 4.26 6.13 -4.90
C THR A 540 4.82 6.66 -6.23
N ALA A 541 5.33 5.78 -7.09
CA ALA A 541 6.00 6.14 -8.35
C ALA A 541 5.05 6.49 -9.51
N GLY A 542 3.75 6.72 -9.23
CA GLY A 542 2.74 6.96 -10.25
C GLY A 542 3.05 8.17 -11.15
N TYR A 543 3.68 9.21 -10.60
CA TYR A 543 4.01 10.43 -11.32
C TYR A 543 5.10 10.27 -12.39
N LEU A 544 5.97 9.25 -12.25
CA LEU A 544 7.04 8.98 -13.21
C LEU A 544 6.49 8.69 -14.61
N ARG A 545 5.43 7.87 -14.69
CA ARG A 545 4.92 7.30 -15.95
C ARG A 545 3.45 7.64 -16.22
N GLY A 546 2.66 7.88 -15.18
CA GLY A 546 1.20 7.90 -15.27
C GLY A 546 0.66 9.09 -16.07
N THR A 547 -0.36 8.84 -16.88
CA THR A 547 -1.02 9.85 -17.72
C THR A 547 -1.66 10.98 -16.91
N ALA A 548 -2.23 10.67 -15.74
CA ALA A 548 -2.82 11.67 -14.84
C ALA A 548 -1.82 12.74 -14.35
N PHE A 549 -0.52 12.45 -14.42
CA PHE A 549 0.55 13.26 -13.86
C PHE A 549 1.33 14.06 -14.91
N LYS A 550 0.86 14.09 -16.17
CA LYS A 550 1.45 14.93 -17.23
C LYS A 550 1.57 16.40 -16.80
N GLY A 551 0.54 16.95 -16.16
CA GLY A 551 0.54 18.32 -15.62
C GLY A 551 1.59 18.51 -14.52
N MET A 552 1.67 17.59 -13.56
CA MET A 552 2.71 17.61 -12.51
C MET A 552 4.12 17.57 -13.10
N ARG A 553 4.40 16.70 -14.08
CA ARG A 553 5.73 16.64 -14.74
C ARG A 553 6.06 17.93 -15.47
N LYS A 554 5.08 18.49 -16.20
CA LYS A 554 5.22 19.78 -16.87
C LYS A 554 5.49 20.93 -15.90
N TYR A 555 4.77 20.97 -14.77
CA TYR A 555 5.02 21.95 -13.73
C TYR A 555 6.46 21.81 -13.19
N LEU A 556 6.89 20.61 -12.82
CA LEU A 556 8.22 20.38 -12.25
C LEU A 556 9.32 20.80 -13.22
N ARG A 557 9.21 20.47 -14.52
CA ARG A 557 10.20 20.89 -15.53
C ARG A 557 10.22 22.38 -15.83
N ARG A 558 9.08 23.06 -15.68
CA ARG A 558 8.97 24.51 -15.89
C ARG A 558 9.50 25.29 -14.70
N THR A 559 9.32 24.73 -13.50
CA THR A 559 9.63 25.43 -12.26
C THR A 559 11.05 25.13 -11.77
N CYS A 560 11.53 23.90 -11.93
CA CYS A 560 12.84 23.48 -11.42
C CYS A 560 13.91 23.58 -12.51
N ASP A 561 15.19 23.60 -12.13
CA ASP A 561 16.32 23.59 -13.07
C ASP A 561 16.82 22.16 -13.29
N GLU A 562 16.82 21.34 -12.22
CA GLU A 562 17.35 19.97 -12.24
C GLU A 562 16.58 19.07 -11.27
N GLY A 563 16.51 17.77 -11.56
CA GLY A 563 15.91 16.80 -10.65
C GLY A 563 16.49 15.38 -10.77
N TRP A 564 16.30 14.59 -9.72
CA TRP A 564 16.74 13.20 -9.62
C TRP A 564 15.59 12.30 -9.21
N ILE A 565 15.46 11.18 -9.90
CA ILE A 565 14.47 10.14 -9.64
C ILE A 565 15.18 8.83 -9.34
N ILE A 566 14.89 8.26 -8.17
CA ILE A 566 15.37 6.93 -7.79
C ILE A 566 14.16 6.00 -7.73
N ASP A 567 14.02 5.10 -8.71
CA ASP A 567 12.98 4.07 -8.70
C ASP A 567 13.35 2.97 -7.69
N LEU A 568 12.56 2.88 -6.62
CA LEU A 568 12.77 1.91 -5.53
C LEU A 568 12.08 0.58 -5.81
N SER A 569 11.24 0.51 -6.85
CA SER A 569 10.43 -0.65 -7.18
C SER A 569 10.48 -0.94 -8.69
N PRO A 570 11.68 -1.09 -9.28
CA PRO A 570 11.82 -1.39 -10.70
C PRO A 570 11.17 -2.71 -11.08
N GLU A 571 10.80 -3.57 -10.13
CA GLU A 571 10.05 -4.82 -10.34
C GLU A 571 8.57 -4.57 -10.70
N GLY A 572 8.02 -3.40 -10.37
CA GLY A 572 6.65 -3.00 -10.71
C GLY A 572 5.62 -3.26 -9.60
N MET A 573 4.35 -3.46 -9.98
CA MET A 573 3.24 -3.63 -9.04
C MET A 573 3.34 -4.96 -8.28
N ARG A 574 3.04 -4.92 -6.97
CA ARG A 574 3.09 -6.09 -6.07
C ARG A 574 4.42 -6.86 -6.16
N PRO A 575 5.56 -6.17 -5.99
CA PRO A 575 6.87 -6.82 -6.07
C PRO A 575 7.00 -7.83 -4.93
N ASP A 576 7.91 -8.80 -5.03
CA ASP A 576 8.09 -9.80 -3.98
C ASP A 576 8.47 -9.15 -2.64
N VAL A 577 7.98 -9.70 -1.53
CA VAL A 577 8.17 -9.11 -0.18
C VAL A 577 9.64 -8.86 0.14
N ALA A 578 10.54 -9.75 -0.32
CA ALA A 578 11.98 -9.66 -0.10
C ALA A 578 12.66 -8.46 -0.82
N THR A 579 12.00 -7.87 -1.81
CA THR A 579 12.53 -6.76 -2.64
C THR A 579 11.97 -5.39 -2.22
N ARG A 580 10.94 -5.37 -1.37
CA ARG A 580 10.24 -4.14 -0.97
C ARG A 580 11.05 -3.35 0.07
N ILE A 581 11.21 -2.05 -0.15
CA ILE A 581 11.74 -1.13 0.88
C ILE A 581 10.85 -1.12 2.13
N PHE A 582 9.53 -1.12 1.92
CA PHE A 582 8.51 -1.27 2.95
C PHE A 582 7.77 -2.61 2.76
N PRO A 583 7.97 -3.63 3.61
CA PRO A 583 7.51 -5.01 3.36
C PRO A 583 6.03 -5.18 3.00
N LYS A 584 5.16 -4.31 3.53
CA LYS A 584 3.71 -4.38 3.31
C LYS A 584 3.20 -3.44 2.23
N VAL A 585 4.02 -2.53 1.69
CA VAL A 585 3.64 -1.65 0.59
C VAL A 585 3.74 -2.42 -0.72
N GLN A 586 2.61 -2.57 -1.41
CA GLN A 586 2.52 -3.30 -2.68
C GLN A 586 2.54 -2.38 -3.91
N HIS A 587 2.62 -1.07 -3.69
CA HIS A 587 2.70 -0.07 -4.74
C HIS A 587 4.16 0.24 -5.07
N PRO A 588 4.49 0.53 -6.34
CA PRO A 588 5.80 1.03 -6.72
C PRO A 588 6.11 2.34 -6.00
N LEU A 589 7.33 2.49 -5.51
CA LEU A 589 7.82 3.68 -4.81
C LEU A 589 9.00 4.31 -5.54
N ALA A 590 9.14 5.63 -5.39
CA ALA A 590 10.28 6.36 -5.90
C ALA A 590 10.65 7.50 -4.96
N VAL A 591 11.94 7.83 -4.91
CA VAL A 591 12.43 9.10 -4.37
C VAL A 591 12.50 10.11 -5.51
N GLY A 592 11.99 11.32 -5.29
CA GLY A 592 12.17 12.45 -6.19
C GLY A 592 12.84 13.60 -5.45
N ILE A 593 13.90 14.16 -6.03
CA ILE A 593 14.65 15.33 -5.55
C ILE A 593 14.56 16.38 -6.67
N PHE A 594 14.02 17.56 -6.39
CA PHE A 594 13.89 18.63 -7.38
C PHE A 594 14.48 19.91 -6.82
N VAL A 595 15.32 20.57 -7.62
CA VAL A 595 16.09 21.76 -7.23
C VAL A 595 15.67 22.93 -8.11
N ARG A 596 15.46 24.09 -7.47
CA ARG A 596 15.31 25.37 -8.14
C ARG A 596 16.39 26.35 -7.67
N ALA A 597 17.18 26.86 -8.59
CA ALA A 597 18.18 27.90 -8.39
C ALA A 597 17.53 29.30 -8.35
N GLU A 598 18.32 30.31 -7.98
CA GLU A 598 17.86 31.71 -7.92
C GLU A 598 17.74 32.36 -9.32
N GLU A 599 18.36 31.78 -10.35
CA GLU A 599 18.34 32.29 -11.72
C GLU A 599 17.15 31.70 -12.51
N ASP A 600 16.42 32.54 -13.26
CA ASP A 600 15.27 32.09 -14.07
C ASP A 600 15.74 31.33 -15.32
N THR A 601 15.66 29.98 -15.31
CA THR A 601 15.77 29.15 -16.52
C THR A 601 14.38 28.65 -16.96
N THR A 602 13.50 29.55 -17.41
CA THR A 602 12.09 29.19 -17.67
C THR A 602 11.78 28.75 -19.10
N ASP A 603 12.74 28.87 -20.03
CA ASP A 603 12.51 28.62 -21.46
C ASP A 603 12.83 27.18 -21.92
N GLU A 604 13.55 26.40 -21.10
CA GLU A 604 13.91 25.01 -21.41
C GLU A 604 13.39 24.04 -20.33
N PRO A 605 13.01 22.80 -20.67
CA PRO A 605 12.59 21.83 -19.67
C PRO A 605 13.75 21.40 -18.76
N ALA A 606 13.54 21.40 -17.45
CA ALA A 606 14.51 20.91 -16.47
C ALA A 606 15.11 19.54 -16.84
N ARG A 607 16.42 19.38 -16.62
CA ARG A 607 17.10 18.09 -16.79
C ARG A 607 16.76 17.16 -15.64
N ILE A 608 16.23 15.98 -15.96
CA ILE A 608 15.83 14.98 -14.97
C ILE A 608 16.70 13.73 -15.09
N HIS A 609 17.42 13.40 -14.04
CA HIS A 609 18.25 12.21 -13.90
C HIS A 609 17.43 11.06 -13.35
N TYR A 610 17.56 9.88 -13.93
CA TYR A 610 16.88 8.66 -13.49
C TYR A 610 17.88 7.58 -13.14
N THR A 611 17.61 6.86 -12.06
CA THR A 611 18.25 5.58 -11.77
C THR A 611 17.26 4.64 -11.06
N ALA A 612 17.58 3.35 -11.02
CA ALA A 612 16.78 2.33 -10.36
C ALA A 612 17.65 1.45 -9.46
N VAL A 613 17.12 1.06 -8.30
CA VAL A 613 17.80 0.14 -7.38
C VAL A 613 17.19 -1.25 -7.45
N HIS A 614 18.02 -2.24 -7.77
CA HIS A 614 17.60 -3.63 -8.00
C HIS A 614 18.00 -4.56 -6.85
N GLY A 615 17.44 -5.76 -6.84
CA GLY A 615 17.83 -6.83 -5.92
C GLY A 615 17.00 -6.91 -4.64
N LYS A 616 17.53 -7.62 -3.65
CA LYS A 616 16.89 -7.77 -2.34
C LYS A 616 16.95 -6.45 -1.56
N ARG A 617 16.07 -6.31 -0.56
CA ARG A 617 15.97 -5.10 0.27
C ARG A 617 17.32 -4.59 0.81
N ALA A 618 18.17 -5.49 1.29
CA ALA A 618 19.50 -5.13 1.81
C ALA A 618 20.45 -4.62 0.72
N GLU A 619 20.41 -5.20 -0.47
CA GLU A 619 21.21 -4.78 -1.63
C GLU A 619 20.75 -3.40 -2.14
N LYS A 620 19.43 -3.17 -2.17
CA LYS A 620 18.87 -1.85 -2.47
C LYS A 620 19.35 -0.79 -1.48
N PHE A 621 19.33 -1.08 -0.19
CA PHE A 621 19.85 -0.16 0.84
C PHE A 621 21.35 0.11 0.69
N ALA A 622 22.16 -0.92 0.40
CA ALA A 622 23.59 -0.73 0.14
C ALA A 622 23.83 0.17 -1.09
N THR A 623 23.06 -0.03 -2.17
CA THR A 623 23.15 0.77 -3.40
C THR A 623 22.76 2.23 -3.15
N LEU A 624 21.62 2.46 -2.48
CA LEU A 624 21.20 3.81 -2.07
C LEU A 624 22.25 4.49 -1.19
N GLY A 625 22.83 3.74 -0.25
CA GLY A 625 23.88 4.21 0.64
C GLY A 625 25.17 4.63 -0.08
N ALA A 626 25.45 4.12 -1.28
CA ALA A 626 26.64 4.50 -2.04
C ALA A 626 26.41 5.62 -3.07
N LEU A 627 25.15 5.86 -3.46
CA LEU A 627 24.78 6.75 -4.57
C LEU A 627 25.10 8.23 -4.30
N GLY A 628 25.83 8.88 -5.20
CA GLY A 628 26.04 10.34 -5.28
C GLY A 628 25.24 10.98 -6.42
N LEU A 629 25.06 12.30 -6.41
CA LEU A 629 24.26 13.02 -7.43
C LEU A 629 24.89 13.04 -8.83
N ASP A 630 26.23 12.92 -8.91
CA ASP A 630 27.00 13.02 -10.15
C ASP A 630 27.59 11.67 -10.59
N ASP A 631 27.11 10.57 -10.01
CA ASP A 631 27.58 9.22 -10.35
C ASP A 631 27.22 8.83 -11.80
N PRO A 632 28.04 8.02 -12.49
CA PRO A 632 27.76 7.60 -13.88
C PRO A 632 26.56 6.65 -14.02
N VAL A 633 25.94 6.23 -12.92
CA VAL A 633 24.75 5.35 -12.90
C VAL A 633 23.45 6.09 -13.26
N TRP A 634 23.48 7.43 -13.26
CA TRP A 634 22.35 8.25 -13.68
C TRP A 634 22.20 8.24 -15.20
N GLN A 635 20.96 8.11 -15.65
CA GLN A 635 20.57 8.23 -17.05
C GLN A 635 19.66 9.43 -17.23
N ASP A 636 19.81 10.17 -18.33
CA ASP A 636 18.89 11.26 -18.64
C ASP A 636 17.50 10.71 -18.97
N ALA A 637 16.50 11.18 -18.24
CA ALA A 637 15.11 10.98 -18.60
C ALA A 637 14.80 11.74 -19.90
N ARG A 638 13.72 11.34 -20.58
CA ARG A 638 13.20 12.05 -21.75
C ARG A 638 13.08 13.56 -21.48
N ASP A 639 13.29 14.40 -22.48
CA ASP A 639 13.42 15.87 -22.34
C ASP A 639 12.11 16.67 -22.56
N GLY A 640 11.08 16.06 -23.19
CA GLY A 640 9.81 16.74 -23.44
C GLY A 640 9.07 17.24 -22.18
N TRP A 641 8.40 18.39 -22.27
CA TRP A 641 7.71 19.08 -21.16
C TRP A 641 6.83 18.18 -20.27
N ASP A 642 5.98 17.33 -20.83
CA ASP A 642 5.11 16.40 -20.07
C ASP A 642 5.57 14.94 -20.16
N ALA A 643 6.76 14.70 -20.72
CA ALA A 643 7.31 13.38 -20.94
C ALA A 643 7.56 12.64 -19.63
N PRO A 644 7.41 11.30 -19.60
CA PRO A 644 7.73 10.47 -18.43
C PRO A 644 9.12 10.74 -17.86
N PHE A 645 9.26 10.67 -16.53
CA PHE A 645 10.56 10.71 -15.84
C PHE A 645 11.18 9.30 -15.80
N THR A 646 11.36 8.73 -16.98
CA THR A 646 12.04 7.45 -17.21
C THR A 646 13.09 7.68 -18.29
N PRO A 647 14.17 6.87 -18.32
CA PRO A 647 15.27 7.05 -19.25
C PRO A 647 14.79 7.23 -20.68
N SER A 648 15.47 8.10 -21.43
CA SER A 648 15.39 8.05 -22.89
C SER A 648 15.95 6.69 -23.34
N GLY A 649 15.25 6.02 -24.26
CA GLY A 649 15.74 4.76 -24.83
C GLY A 649 17.00 4.95 -25.67
N GLU A 650 17.46 3.89 -26.35
CA GLU A 650 18.39 4.07 -27.46
C GLU A 650 17.85 5.14 -28.44
N ALA A 651 18.76 5.92 -29.03
CA ALA A 651 18.40 6.94 -30.02
C ALA A 651 17.47 6.33 -31.08
N GLY A 652 16.29 6.93 -31.27
CA GLY A 652 15.29 6.47 -32.24
C GLY A 652 14.05 5.77 -31.67
N TRP A 653 14.03 5.31 -30.40
CA TRP A 653 12.82 4.67 -29.85
C TRP A 653 11.59 5.57 -29.93
N ASP A 654 11.73 6.83 -29.51
CA ASP A 654 10.63 7.79 -29.51
C ASP A 654 10.26 8.28 -30.93
N GLU A 655 11.10 8.01 -31.93
CA GLU A 655 10.83 8.26 -33.36
C GLU A 655 9.96 7.17 -33.99
N HIS A 656 9.82 6.00 -33.36
CA HIS A 656 8.90 4.96 -33.80
C HIS A 656 7.46 5.33 -33.41
N PRO A 657 6.47 5.22 -34.31
CA PRO A 657 5.08 5.50 -33.96
C PRO A 657 4.57 4.57 -32.85
N ALA A 658 3.77 5.12 -31.93
CA ALA A 658 3.09 4.31 -30.93
C ALA A 658 2.05 3.42 -31.60
N LEU A 659 1.70 2.29 -30.96
CA LEU A 659 0.69 1.38 -31.52
C LEU A 659 -0.66 2.10 -31.75
N ASP A 660 -1.01 3.06 -30.91
CA ASP A 660 -2.23 3.87 -31.02
C ASP A 660 -2.10 5.13 -31.90
N ASP A 661 -0.93 5.35 -32.50
CA ASP A 661 -0.77 6.20 -33.68
C ASP A 661 -1.15 5.43 -34.95
N LEU A 662 -0.85 4.12 -35.00
CA LEU A 662 -1.17 3.25 -36.13
C LEU A 662 -2.60 2.72 -36.09
N PHE A 663 -3.11 2.39 -34.90
CA PHE A 663 -4.48 1.93 -34.67
C PHE A 663 -5.17 2.84 -33.65
N PRO A 664 -5.71 4.00 -34.08
CA PRO A 664 -6.11 5.06 -33.18
C PRO A 664 -7.40 4.80 -32.41
N VAL A 665 -8.21 3.85 -32.86
CA VAL A 665 -9.45 3.45 -32.19
C VAL A 665 -9.12 2.58 -30.98
N ARG A 666 -9.48 3.07 -29.80
CA ARG A 666 -9.13 2.42 -28.53
C ARG A 666 -10.35 2.22 -27.66
N VAL A 667 -10.55 1.00 -27.19
CA VAL A 667 -11.61 0.65 -26.24
C VAL A 667 -11.04 -0.20 -25.10
N ALA A 668 -11.69 -0.14 -23.95
CA ALA A 668 -11.41 -1.08 -22.87
C ALA A 668 -12.07 -2.44 -23.19
N GLY A 669 -11.51 -3.53 -22.68
CA GLY A 669 -12.15 -4.85 -22.77
C GLY A 669 -13.43 -4.96 -21.94
N VAL A 670 -14.17 -6.04 -22.15
CA VAL A 670 -15.40 -6.36 -21.41
C VAL A 670 -15.06 -6.55 -19.93
N LYS A 671 -15.79 -5.92 -19.01
CA LYS A 671 -15.55 -6.04 -17.56
C LYS A 671 -16.84 -6.39 -16.83
N ALA A 672 -16.99 -7.66 -16.43
CA ALA A 672 -18.18 -8.12 -15.73
C ALA A 672 -18.17 -7.87 -14.21
N ASN A 673 -16.99 -7.72 -13.59
CA ASN A 673 -16.79 -7.68 -12.12
C ASN A 673 -17.31 -8.91 -11.36
N ARG A 674 -17.69 -9.98 -12.05
CA ARG A 674 -18.17 -11.26 -11.52
C ARG A 674 -17.39 -12.36 -12.21
N ALA A 675 -16.86 -13.32 -11.45
CA ALA A 675 -16.16 -14.45 -12.05
C ALA A 675 -17.15 -15.49 -12.62
N TRP A 676 -18.31 -15.64 -11.98
CA TRP A 676 -19.24 -16.75 -12.26
C TRP A 676 -19.86 -16.69 -13.65
N VAL A 677 -19.88 -15.51 -14.29
CA VAL A 677 -20.39 -15.32 -15.66
C VAL A 677 -19.44 -15.85 -16.74
N PHE A 678 -18.22 -16.25 -16.37
CA PHE A 678 -17.24 -16.87 -17.26
C PHE A 678 -17.03 -18.35 -16.92
N SER A 679 -16.91 -19.18 -17.96
CA SER A 679 -16.57 -20.59 -17.80
C SER A 679 -15.93 -21.14 -19.08
N PRO A 680 -14.98 -22.08 -18.99
CA PRO A 680 -14.57 -22.88 -20.15
C PRO A 680 -15.74 -23.61 -20.81
N ARG A 681 -16.78 -23.94 -20.03
CA ARG A 681 -17.92 -24.76 -20.49
C ARG A 681 -19.25 -24.03 -20.40
N PRO A 682 -20.06 -24.06 -21.48
CA PRO A 682 -21.36 -23.39 -21.49
C PRO A 682 -22.36 -24.02 -20.52
N GLU A 683 -22.32 -25.34 -20.31
CA GLU A 683 -23.22 -26.08 -19.41
C GLU A 683 -23.09 -25.60 -17.96
N VAL A 684 -21.88 -25.29 -17.51
CA VAL A 684 -21.63 -24.73 -16.18
C VAL A 684 -22.28 -23.35 -16.03
N LEU A 685 -22.25 -22.51 -17.08
CA LEU A 685 -22.93 -21.22 -17.05
C LEU A 685 -24.45 -21.37 -16.98
N ARG A 686 -25.01 -22.32 -17.72
CA ARG A 686 -26.45 -22.65 -17.65
C ARG A 686 -26.84 -23.12 -16.25
N GLN A 687 -26.03 -23.97 -15.60
CA GLN A 687 -26.26 -24.40 -14.23
C GLN A 687 -26.21 -23.23 -13.23
N ARG A 688 -25.20 -22.36 -13.34
CA ARG A 688 -25.09 -21.15 -12.51
C ARG A 688 -26.28 -20.21 -12.69
N TRP A 689 -26.69 -20.00 -13.94
CA TRP A 689 -27.85 -19.17 -14.29
C TRP A 689 -29.14 -19.73 -13.70
N ARG A 690 -29.41 -21.03 -13.87
CA ARG A 690 -30.57 -21.70 -13.27
C ARG A 690 -30.56 -21.60 -11.75
N ARG A 691 -29.40 -21.79 -11.11
CA ARG A 691 -29.26 -21.64 -9.64
C ARG A 691 -29.60 -20.23 -9.18
N LEU A 692 -29.20 -19.21 -9.94
CA LEU A 692 -29.51 -17.81 -9.66
C LEU A 692 -31.02 -17.54 -9.78
N LEU A 693 -31.64 -17.94 -10.89
CA LEU A 693 -33.07 -17.69 -11.13
C LEU A 693 -33.98 -18.51 -10.22
N ALA A 694 -33.56 -19.70 -9.81
CA ALA A 694 -34.34 -20.57 -8.92
C ALA A 694 -34.27 -20.19 -7.44
N GLU A 695 -33.46 -19.20 -7.04
CA GLU A 695 -33.37 -18.76 -5.65
C GLU A 695 -34.59 -17.92 -5.24
N PRO A 696 -35.44 -18.39 -4.30
CA PRO A 696 -36.64 -17.66 -3.89
C PRO A 696 -36.36 -16.50 -2.94
N ASP A 697 -35.25 -16.52 -2.18
CA ASP A 697 -34.90 -15.43 -1.26
C ASP A 697 -34.21 -14.28 -2.00
N PRO A 698 -34.81 -13.08 -2.10
CA PRO A 698 -34.22 -11.95 -2.83
C PRO A 698 -32.85 -11.50 -2.29
N VAL A 699 -32.59 -11.68 -0.99
CA VAL A 699 -31.31 -11.32 -0.37
C VAL A 699 -30.23 -12.29 -0.84
N VAL A 700 -30.49 -13.60 -0.72
CA VAL A 700 -29.57 -14.65 -1.19
C VAL A 700 -29.39 -14.55 -2.71
N GLN A 701 -30.44 -14.25 -3.46
CA GLN A 701 -30.39 -14.08 -4.90
C GLN A 701 -29.49 -12.89 -5.30
N ALA A 702 -29.57 -11.77 -4.58
CA ALA A 702 -28.68 -10.63 -4.79
C ALA A 702 -27.22 -10.94 -4.43
N GLU A 703 -26.98 -11.75 -3.39
CA GLU A 703 -25.65 -12.26 -3.03
C GLU A 703 -25.09 -13.21 -4.11
N LEU A 704 -25.91 -14.14 -4.62
CA LEU A 704 -25.56 -15.03 -5.73
C LEU A 704 -25.18 -14.24 -6.99
N LEU A 705 -25.99 -13.24 -7.35
CA LEU A 705 -25.67 -12.31 -8.43
C LEU A 705 -24.34 -11.59 -8.17
N LYS A 706 -23.99 -11.36 -6.91
CA LYS A 706 -23.01 -10.36 -6.49
C LYS A 706 -23.45 -8.98 -6.99
N ALA A 707 -24.60 -8.52 -6.50
CA ALA A 707 -25.17 -7.23 -6.89
C ALA A 707 -24.16 -6.11 -6.69
N THR A 708 -24.09 -5.20 -7.66
CA THR A 708 -23.26 -3.99 -7.63
C THR A 708 -24.17 -2.78 -7.78
N ARG A 709 -23.65 -1.57 -7.55
CA ARG A 709 -24.38 -0.33 -7.87
C ARG A 709 -24.86 -0.30 -9.33
N ASP A 710 -24.11 -0.94 -10.23
CA ASP A 710 -24.33 -0.89 -11.68
C ASP A 710 -25.28 -2.02 -12.13
N ARG A 711 -25.33 -3.15 -11.41
CA ARG A 711 -26.14 -4.34 -11.75
C ARG A 711 -26.78 -4.98 -10.54
N THR A 712 -28.10 -5.04 -10.58
CA THR A 712 -28.99 -5.55 -9.53
C THR A 712 -30.05 -6.48 -10.13
N MET A 713 -30.76 -7.23 -9.29
CA MET A 713 -31.89 -8.07 -9.73
C MET A 713 -32.99 -7.23 -10.42
N ALA A 714 -33.11 -5.94 -10.11
CA ALA A 714 -34.08 -5.03 -10.71
C ALA A 714 -33.61 -4.37 -12.03
N SER A 715 -32.42 -4.71 -12.54
CA SER A 715 -31.83 -4.03 -13.70
C SER A 715 -32.62 -4.27 -14.98
N ARG A 716 -33.03 -3.18 -15.66
CA ARG A 716 -33.75 -3.18 -16.95
C ARG A 716 -32.92 -2.46 -18.02
N LEU A 717 -32.20 -3.23 -18.83
CA LEU A 717 -31.21 -2.74 -19.79
C LEU A 717 -31.56 -3.18 -21.21
N ALA A 718 -31.11 -2.41 -22.21
CA ALA A 718 -31.19 -2.83 -23.61
C ALA A 718 -30.23 -4.00 -23.87
N ALA A 719 -30.61 -4.89 -24.77
CA ALA A 719 -29.76 -6.01 -25.22
C ALA A 719 -28.42 -5.52 -25.80
N LEU A 720 -27.36 -6.32 -25.66
CA LEU A 720 -26.01 -5.96 -26.12
C LEU A 720 -25.88 -5.82 -27.63
N SER A 721 -26.74 -6.50 -28.39
CA SER A 721 -26.84 -6.41 -29.86
C SER A 721 -27.65 -5.21 -30.36
N GLY A 722 -28.22 -4.39 -29.47
CA GLY A 722 -29.30 -3.47 -29.79
C GLY A 722 -30.66 -4.19 -29.81
N GLY A 723 -31.74 -3.44 -29.54
CA GLY A 723 -33.11 -3.97 -29.47
C GLY A 723 -33.89 -3.51 -28.23
N ASP A 724 -34.99 -4.21 -27.94
CA ASP A 724 -35.89 -3.92 -26.81
C ASP A 724 -35.20 -4.06 -25.45
N ARG A 725 -35.74 -3.35 -24.45
CA ARG A 725 -35.27 -3.47 -23.06
C ARG A 725 -35.68 -4.82 -22.49
N LEU A 726 -34.70 -5.53 -21.93
CA LEU A 726 -34.92 -6.77 -21.19
C LEU A 726 -35.76 -6.48 -19.93
N CYS A 727 -36.57 -7.46 -19.52
CA CYS A 727 -37.24 -7.42 -18.22
C CYS A 727 -36.22 -7.34 -17.07
N ALA A 728 -36.70 -7.04 -15.87
CA ALA A 728 -35.83 -7.11 -14.70
C ALA A 728 -35.29 -8.55 -14.58
N LEU A 729 -34.05 -8.70 -14.13
CA LEU A 729 -33.45 -10.03 -13.97
C LEU A 729 -34.24 -10.89 -12.96
N ALA A 730 -34.90 -10.27 -11.98
CA ALA A 730 -35.81 -10.94 -11.06
C ALA A 730 -37.07 -11.53 -11.74
N ASP A 731 -37.49 -10.93 -12.87
CA ASP A 731 -38.65 -11.35 -13.65
C ASP A 731 -38.24 -12.31 -14.79
N GLU A 732 -36.97 -12.71 -14.86
CA GLU A 732 -36.45 -13.56 -15.93
C GLU A 732 -36.90 -15.01 -15.73
N THR A 733 -37.38 -15.61 -16.81
CA THR A 733 -37.89 -16.99 -16.81
C THR A 733 -37.15 -17.88 -17.80
N ASP A 734 -36.35 -17.31 -18.71
CA ASP A 734 -35.52 -18.09 -19.61
C ASP A 734 -34.37 -18.74 -18.83
N LEU A 735 -34.39 -20.07 -18.78
CA LEU A 735 -33.39 -20.89 -18.10
C LEU A 735 -32.14 -21.15 -18.96
N ASP A 736 -32.12 -20.69 -20.22
CA ASP A 736 -30.97 -20.74 -21.11
C ASP A 736 -30.45 -19.32 -21.39
N PRO A 737 -29.38 -18.88 -20.71
CA PRO A 737 -28.85 -17.54 -20.91
C PRO A 737 -28.22 -17.39 -22.31
N PRO A 738 -28.19 -16.17 -22.87
CA PRO A 738 -27.39 -15.92 -24.07
C PRO A 738 -25.90 -16.14 -23.76
N LEU A 739 -25.25 -17.01 -24.51
CA LEU A 739 -23.82 -17.33 -24.34
C LEU A 739 -23.01 -16.87 -25.55
N ARG A 740 -21.82 -16.32 -25.30
CA ARG A 740 -20.87 -15.94 -26.35
C ARG A 740 -19.46 -16.37 -25.97
N GLN A 741 -18.70 -16.87 -26.95
CA GLN A 741 -17.28 -17.13 -26.75
C GLN A 741 -16.49 -15.82 -26.77
N VAL A 742 -15.57 -15.67 -25.83
CA VAL A 742 -14.74 -14.49 -25.61
C VAL A 742 -13.28 -14.90 -25.44
N LEU A 743 -12.37 -13.99 -25.76
CA LEU A 743 -10.96 -14.13 -25.41
C LEU A 743 -10.79 -13.68 -23.96
N HIS A 744 -10.79 -14.65 -23.03
CA HIS A 744 -10.72 -14.34 -21.61
C HIS A 744 -9.29 -13.99 -21.20
N ARG A 745 -8.32 -14.76 -21.66
CA ARG A 745 -6.88 -14.47 -21.55
C ARG A 745 -6.23 -14.69 -22.91
N SER A 746 -4.97 -14.32 -23.07
CA SER A 746 -4.19 -14.61 -24.27
C SER A 746 -4.29 -16.09 -24.59
N PHE A 747 -4.89 -16.40 -25.74
CA PHE A 747 -5.15 -17.76 -26.22
C PHE A 747 -6.05 -18.62 -25.31
N ASP A 748 -6.78 -18.05 -24.35
CA ASP A 748 -7.77 -18.76 -23.53
C ASP A 748 -9.19 -18.37 -23.95
N ARG A 749 -9.85 -19.27 -24.67
CA ARG A 749 -11.23 -19.11 -25.11
C ARG A 749 -12.15 -19.59 -23.98
N LYS A 750 -13.11 -18.75 -23.60
CA LYS A 750 -14.16 -19.11 -22.63
C LYS A 750 -15.51 -18.65 -23.11
N TRP A 751 -16.55 -19.18 -22.50
CA TRP A 751 -17.91 -18.68 -22.63
C TRP A 751 -18.18 -17.60 -21.60
N LEU A 752 -18.93 -16.58 -22.01
CA LEU A 752 -19.48 -15.50 -21.20
C LEU A 752 -21.01 -15.57 -21.28
N VAL A 753 -21.68 -15.36 -20.14
CA VAL A 753 -23.10 -14.98 -20.13
C VAL A 753 -23.22 -13.59 -20.74
N ALA A 754 -23.62 -13.54 -22.01
CA ALA A 754 -23.72 -12.36 -22.85
C ALA A 754 -24.99 -11.54 -22.55
N ASP A 755 -25.28 -11.36 -21.27
CA ASP A 755 -26.44 -10.61 -20.79
C ASP A 755 -25.97 -9.30 -20.13
N PRO A 756 -26.47 -8.12 -20.58
CA PRO A 756 -26.05 -6.85 -20.05
C PRO A 756 -26.37 -6.71 -18.56
N ARG A 757 -27.39 -7.41 -18.02
CA ARG A 757 -27.81 -7.37 -16.61
C ARG A 757 -26.81 -8.02 -15.66
N VAL A 758 -25.87 -8.83 -16.15
CA VAL A 758 -24.82 -9.47 -15.31
C VAL A 758 -23.41 -8.99 -15.63
N VAL A 759 -23.24 -8.15 -16.65
CA VAL A 759 -21.96 -7.56 -17.05
C VAL A 759 -21.94 -6.06 -16.72
N ASP A 760 -21.15 -5.65 -15.72
CA ASP A 760 -21.09 -4.24 -15.25
C ASP A 760 -20.70 -3.23 -16.36
N PHE A 761 -19.65 -3.54 -17.12
CA PHE A 761 -19.18 -2.69 -18.22
C PHE A 761 -19.02 -3.53 -19.49
N PRO A 762 -20.10 -3.71 -20.27
CA PRO A 762 -20.06 -4.57 -21.44
C PRO A 762 -19.32 -3.94 -22.62
N ARG A 763 -19.19 -2.60 -22.66
CA ARG A 763 -18.57 -1.84 -23.77
C ARG A 763 -19.32 -2.04 -25.10
N PRO A 764 -20.56 -1.54 -25.24
CA PRO A 764 -21.40 -1.79 -26.43
C PRO A 764 -20.70 -1.52 -27.76
N ASP A 765 -19.84 -0.50 -27.83
CA ASP A 765 -19.08 -0.19 -29.04
C ASP A 765 -18.17 -1.34 -29.46
N LEU A 766 -17.52 -2.02 -28.51
CA LEU A 766 -16.70 -3.20 -28.77
C LEU A 766 -17.55 -4.38 -29.27
N TRP A 767 -18.78 -4.54 -28.77
CA TRP A 767 -19.73 -5.54 -29.29
C TRP A 767 -20.15 -5.23 -30.73
N ARG A 768 -20.38 -3.96 -31.06
CA ARG A 768 -20.64 -3.52 -32.43
C ARG A 768 -19.44 -3.76 -33.34
N ALA A 769 -18.21 -3.48 -32.89
CA ALA A 769 -17.02 -3.81 -33.66
C ALA A 769 -16.93 -5.32 -33.96
N ALA A 770 -17.37 -6.17 -33.02
CA ALA A 770 -17.38 -7.61 -33.16
C ALA A 770 -18.55 -8.19 -34.00
N THR A 771 -19.41 -7.34 -34.59
CA THR A 771 -20.41 -7.80 -35.57
C THR A 771 -19.82 -7.95 -36.97
N TYR A 772 -18.70 -7.27 -37.27
CA TYR A 772 -17.98 -7.48 -38.50
C TYR A 772 -17.28 -8.85 -38.47
N ALA A 773 -17.59 -9.72 -39.42
CA ALA A 773 -17.13 -11.10 -39.42
C ALA A 773 -15.60 -11.20 -39.41
N GLU A 774 -14.90 -10.39 -40.21
CA GLU A 774 -13.43 -10.40 -40.30
C GLU A 774 -12.74 -9.53 -39.25
N GLN A 775 -13.43 -9.15 -38.17
CA GLN A 775 -12.84 -8.32 -37.13
C GLN A 775 -11.65 -9.00 -36.45
N LEU A 776 -10.63 -8.19 -36.16
CA LEU A 776 -9.43 -8.54 -35.42
C LEU A 776 -9.20 -7.51 -34.30
N PHE A 777 -8.70 -7.96 -33.17
CA PHE A 777 -8.41 -7.13 -32.01
C PHE A 777 -6.92 -7.25 -31.66
N LEU A 778 -6.25 -6.10 -31.60
CA LEU A 778 -4.97 -5.97 -30.95
C LEU A 778 -5.17 -5.69 -29.47
N VAL A 779 -4.43 -6.37 -28.61
CA VAL A 779 -4.47 -6.19 -27.16
C VAL A 779 -3.05 -5.86 -26.68
N GLU A 780 -2.90 -4.75 -25.96
CA GLU A 780 -1.63 -4.29 -25.40
C GLU A 780 -1.74 -3.90 -23.92
N LEU A 781 -0.61 -3.84 -23.22
CA LEU A 781 -0.47 -3.24 -21.88
C LEU A 781 -0.04 -1.77 -21.97
N HIS A 782 -0.86 -0.92 -22.58
CA HIS A 782 -0.56 0.52 -22.79
C HIS A 782 -0.19 1.36 -21.54
N SER A 783 -0.46 0.84 -20.33
CA SER A 783 -0.24 1.57 -19.07
C SER A 783 0.62 0.80 -18.08
N GLN A 784 1.11 -0.38 -18.47
CA GLN A 784 1.96 -1.23 -17.63
C GLN A 784 3.23 -1.61 -18.42
N VAL A 785 4.28 -1.95 -17.68
CA VAL A 785 5.53 -2.44 -18.26
C VAL A 785 5.31 -3.84 -18.85
N VAL A 786 5.85 -4.07 -20.04
CA VAL A 786 5.91 -5.40 -20.69
C VAL A 786 7.35 -5.91 -20.57
N ARG A 787 7.56 -6.98 -19.81
CA ARG A 787 8.91 -7.52 -19.54
C ARG A 787 9.30 -8.71 -20.41
N THR A 788 8.35 -9.59 -20.70
CA THR A 788 8.59 -10.88 -21.38
C THR A 788 7.40 -11.23 -22.25
N GLY A 789 7.61 -12.15 -23.18
CA GLY A 789 6.59 -12.56 -24.16
C GLY A 789 6.41 -11.53 -25.27
N PRO A 790 5.29 -11.53 -25.99
CA PRO A 790 5.03 -10.58 -27.07
C PRO A 790 4.69 -9.18 -26.55
N GLY A 791 4.97 -8.13 -27.32
CA GLY A 791 4.53 -6.75 -27.01
C GLY A 791 3.02 -6.57 -27.17
N VAL A 792 2.42 -7.31 -28.10
CA VAL A 792 0.99 -7.27 -28.47
C VAL A 792 0.45 -8.67 -28.65
N VAL A 793 -0.83 -8.86 -28.35
CA VAL A 793 -1.56 -10.10 -28.66
C VAL A 793 -2.67 -9.80 -29.66
N VAL A 794 -2.81 -10.68 -30.66
CA VAL A 794 -3.87 -10.61 -31.68
C VAL A 794 -4.94 -11.65 -31.37
N GLY A 795 -6.21 -11.30 -31.55
CA GLY A 795 -7.31 -12.26 -31.44
C GLY A 795 -8.53 -11.88 -32.29
N ALA A 796 -9.38 -12.86 -32.60
CA ALA A 796 -10.63 -12.67 -33.35
C ALA A 796 -11.88 -12.61 -32.46
N LEU A 797 -11.76 -13.03 -31.19
CA LEU A 797 -12.87 -13.02 -30.22
C LEU A 797 -12.88 -11.73 -29.39
N LEU A 798 -14.05 -11.39 -28.84
CA LEU A 798 -14.23 -10.27 -27.93
C LEU A 798 -13.31 -10.39 -26.71
N PRO A 799 -12.41 -9.42 -26.45
CA PRO A 799 -11.48 -9.50 -25.33
C PRO A 799 -12.09 -9.06 -23.99
N ASP A 800 -11.79 -9.82 -22.94
CA ASP A 800 -11.97 -9.41 -21.54
C ASP A 800 -11.02 -8.23 -21.19
N GLN A 801 -11.38 -7.44 -20.19
CA GLN A 801 -10.57 -6.32 -19.68
C GLN A 801 -9.14 -6.75 -19.34
N HIS A 802 -8.96 -7.97 -18.85
CA HIS A 802 -7.66 -8.52 -18.47
C HIS A 802 -7.15 -9.57 -19.47
N CYS A 803 -7.58 -9.50 -20.74
CA CYS A 803 -7.21 -10.43 -21.79
C CYS A 803 -5.69 -10.65 -21.90
N PHE A 804 -4.86 -9.61 -21.87
CA PHE A 804 -3.42 -9.74 -22.13
C PHE A 804 -2.68 -10.74 -21.22
N LYS A 805 -2.80 -10.59 -19.90
CA LYS A 805 -2.09 -11.47 -18.92
C LYS A 805 -2.93 -11.82 -17.68
N GLY A 806 -4.23 -11.54 -17.69
CA GLY A 806 -5.13 -11.82 -16.56
C GLY A 806 -5.03 -10.86 -15.37
N SER A 807 -4.33 -9.73 -15.51
CA SER A 807 -4.23 -8.69 -14.49
C SER A 807 -3.96 -7.31 -15.11
N GLU A 808 -4.05 -6.25 -14.29
CA GLU A 808 -3.71 -4.83 -14.57
C GLU A 808 -4.52 -4.11 -15.66
N GLY A 809 -5.18 -4.87 -16.52
CA GLY A 809 -6.04 -4.34 -17.59
C GLY A 809 -5.22 -4.03 -18.83
N GLY A 810 -5.80 -4.31 -20.01
CA GLY A 810 -5.22 -3.95 -21.30
C GLY A 810 -6.00 -2.86 -22.00
N ARG A 811 -5.45 -2.39 -23.11
CA ARG A 811 -6.18 -1.64 -24.14
C ARG A 811 -6.45 -2.56 -25.31
N VAL A 812 -7.64 -2.42 -25.88
CA VAL A 812 -8.08 -3.16 -27.06
C VAL A 812 -8.16 -2.17 -28.21
N LEU A 813 -7.56 -2.53 -29.34
CA LEU A 813 -7.54 -1.73 -30.56
C LEU A 813 -8.20 -2.57 -31.67
N PRO A 814 -9.49 -2.30 -31.98
CA PRO A 814 -10.15 -2.92 -33.12
C PRO A 814 -9.46 -2.51 -34.43
N VAL A 815 -9.19 -3.48 -35.29
CA VAL A 815 -8.47 -3.26 -36.56
C VAL A 815 -9.40 -2.67 -37.62
N PHE A 816 -10.67 -3.04 -37.58
CA PHE A 816 -11.70 -2.56 -38.49
C PHE A 816 -12.80 -1.81 -37.73
N GLN A 817 -13.40 -0.83 -38.41
CA GLN A 817 -14.67 -0.23 -38.01
C GLN A 817 -15.81 -1.26 -38.14
N PRO A 818 -16.98 -1.04 -37.51
CA PRO A 818 -18.11 -1.96 -37.61
C PRO A 818 -18.61 -2.17 -39.05
N ASP A 819 -18.35 -1.21 -39.95
CA ASP A 819 -18.68 -1.28 -41.38
C ASP A 819 -17.60 -1.96 -42.24
N GLY A 820 -16.53 -2.47 -41.63
CA GLY A 820 -15.42 -3.16 -42.30
C GLY A 820 -14.29 -2.26 -42.80
N ARG A 821 -14.41 -0.92 -42.72
CA ARG A 821 -13.30 -0.03 -43.11
C ARG A 821 -12.13 -0.15 -42.12
N PRO A 822 -10.86 -0.01 -42.56
CA PRO A 822 -9.72 0.00 -41.64
C PRO A 822 -9.80 1.12 -40.59
N ALA A 823 -9.61 0.78 -39.32
CA ALA A 823 -9.65 1.72 -38.21
C ALA A 823 -8.42 2.66 -38.16
N CYS A 824 -7.32 2.27 -38.79
CA CYS A 824 -6.09 3.06 -38.93
C CYS A 824 -6.25 4.33 -39.81
N GLY A 825 -7.33 4.41 -40.60
CA GLY A 825 -7.65 5.55 -41.44
C GLY A 825 -6.93 5.58 -42.79
N ALA A 826 -7.62 6.07 -43.81
CA ALA A 826 -7.13 6.07 -45.20
C ALA A 826 -5.86 6.91 -45.42
N LYS A 827 -5.62 7.92 -44.57
CA LYS A 827 -4.46 8.82 -44.72
C LYS A 827 -3.15 8.14 -44.39
N LEU A 828 -3.12 7.35 -43.31
CA LEU A 828 -1.94 6.55 -42.94
C LEU A 828 -1.65 5.52 -44.02
N LEU A 829 -2.65 4.73 -44.43
CA LEU A 829 -2.50 3.72 -45.48
C LEU A 829 -2.05 4.32 -46.82
N GLY A 830 -2.61 5.45 -47.22
CA GLY A 830 -2.21 6.16 -48.44
C GLY A 830 -0.78 6.70 -48.38
N MET A 831 -0.33 7.17 -47.21
CA MET A 831 1.06 7.59 -47.02
C MET A 831 2.01 6.41 -47.12
N LEU A 832 1.74 5.33 -46.38
CA LEU A 832 2.56 4.10 -46.41
C LEU A 832 2.64 3.52 -47.83
N SER A 833 1.50 3.46 -48.53
CA SER A 833 1.45 2.96 -49.91
C SER A 833 2.32 3.79 -50.85
N LYS A 834 2.26 5.12 -50.73
CA LYS A 834 3.11 6.03 -51.50
C LYS A 834 4.59 5.89 -51.13
N ARG A 835 4.89 5.73 -49.85
CA ARG A 835 6.26 5.67 -49.32
C ARG A 835 6.98 4.37 -49.71
N LEU A 836 6.25 3.27 -49.77
CA LEU A 836 6.75 1.94 -50.11
C LEU A 836 6.59 1.60 -51.60
N GLY A 837 5.74 2.31 -52.34
CA GLY A 837 5.48 2.02 -53.75
C GLY A 837 4.64 0.75 -53.99
N ILE A 838 3.96 0.26 -52.96
CA ILE A 838 3.06 -0.91 -52.98
C ILE A 838 1.71 -0.54 -52.37
N GLU A 839 0.64 -1.28 -52.68
CA GLU A 839 -0.64 -1.09 -52.00
C GLU A 839 -0.56 -1.64 -50.56
N VAL A 840 -0.90 -0.82 -49.57
CA VAL A 840 -0.94 -1.22 -48.15
C VAL A 840 -2.35 -1.17 -47.63
N THR A 841 -2.90 -2.33 -47.27
CA THR A 841 -4.24 -2.44 -46.65
C THR A 841 -4.18 -2.38 -45.12
N GLY A 842 -5.33 -2.21 -44.47
CA GLY A 842 -5.42 -2.30 -43.00
C GLY A 842 -5.01 -3.67 -42.46
N LEU A 843 -5.28 -4.74 -43.21
CA LEU A 843 -4.84 -6.09 -42.84
C LEU A 843 -3.33 -6.27 -43.00
N ASP A 844 -2.73 -5.68 -44.03
CA ASP A 844 -1.27 -5.73 -44.21
C ASP A 844 -0.56 -4.99 -43.09
N LEU A 845 -1.04 -3.80 -42.71
CA LEU A 845 -0.49 -3.07 -41.57
C LEU A 845 -0.62 -3.87 -40.26
N LEU A 846 -1.75 -4.54 -40.03
CA LEU A 846 -1.91 -5.44 -38.88
C LEU A 846 -0.90 -6.59 -38.91
N CYS A 847 -0.76 -7.26 -40.06
CA CYS A 847 0.15 -8.39 -40.22
C CYS A 847 1.61 -7.94 -40.01
N TYR A 848 2.00 -6.79 -40.56
CA TYR A 848 3.29 -6.17 -40.31
C TYR A 848 3.53 -5.99 -38.80
N VAL A 849 2.57 -5.39 -38.07
CA VAL A 849 2.67 -5.22 -36.61
C VAL A 849 2.77 -6.57 -35.90
N ALA A 850 1.99 -7.57 -36.30
CA ALA A 850 2.05 -8.90 -35.71
C ALA A 850 3.42 -9.55 -35.90
N ALA A 851 4.04 -9.38 -37.07
CA ALA A 851 5.38 -9.91 -37.33
C ALA A 851 6.45 -9.24 -36.47
N VAL A 852 6.43 -7.92 -36.35
CA VAL A 852 7.47 -7.12 -35.69
C VAL A 852 7.33 -7.09 -34.16
N VAL A 853 6.12 -7.25 -33.61
CA VAL A 853 5.84 -6.95 -32.19
C VAL A 853 5.32 -8.16 -31.41
N SER A 854 4.62 -9.10 -32.06
CA SER A 854 3.93 -10.21 -31.37
C SER A 854 4.84 -11.41 -31.08
N HIS A 855 6.07 -11.20 -30.59
CA HIS A 855 7.02 -12.27 -30.25
C HIS A 855 8.00 -11.85 -29.15
N PRO A 856 8.63 -12.79 -28.41
CA PRO A 856 9.56 -12.49 -27.33
C PRO A 856 10.85 -11.79 -27.77
N GLY A 857 11.24 -11.89 -29.04
CA GLY A 857 12.40 -11.16 -29.56
C GLY A 857 12.22 -9.64 -29.48
N TYR A 858 10.99 -9.14 -29.64
CA TYR A 858 10.68 -7.71 -29.50
C TYR A 858 10.91 -7.22 -28.08
N THR A 859 10.38 -7.93 -27.07
CA THR A 859 10.53 -7.52 -25.67
C THR A 859 11.96 -7.69 -25.16
N ALA A 860 12.69 -8.69 -25.67
CA ALA A 860 14.10 -8.86 -25.38
C ALA A 860 14.95 -7.71 -25.96
N ARG A 861 14.67 -7.28 -27.20
CA ARG A 861 15.38 -6.18 -27.86
C ARG A 861 15.12 -4.84 -27.18
N PHE A 862 13.87 -4.56 -26.82
CA PHE A 862 13.46 -3.27 -26.26
C PHE A 862 13.22 -3.29 -24.75
N VAL A 863 13.94 -4.14 -24.02
CA VAL A 863 13.70 -4.38 -22.59
C VAL A 863 13.79 -3.10 -21.76
N GLU A 864 14.77 -2.25 -22.04
CA GLU A 864 14.97 -0.96 -21.37
C GLU A 864 13.88 0.04 -21.75
N GLN A 865 13.50 0.10 -23.03
CA GLN A 865 12.53 1.08 -23.51
C GLN A 865 11.10 0.77 -23.05
N LEU A 866 10.78 -0.51 -22.90
CA LEU A 866 9.49 -1.00 -22.42
C LEU A 866 9.31 -0.84 -20.90
N GLU A 867 10.33 -0.39 -20.16
CA GLU A 867 10.16 0.11 -18.78
C GLU A 867 9.26 1.36 -18.73
N THR A 868 9.11 2.04 -19.86
CA THR A 868 8.05 3.02 -20.09
C THR A 868 6.87 2.33 -20.75
N PRO A 869 5.67 2.32 -20.12
CA PRO A 869 4.50 1.70 -20.73
C PRO A 869 4.14 2.28 -22.09
N GLY A 870 3.82 1.39 -23.03
CA GLY A 870 3.41 1.72 -24.39
C GLY A 870 4.27 1.00 -25.41
N VAL A 871 3.62 0.32 -26.35
CA VAL A 871 4.29 -0.37 -27.46
C VAL A 871 4.52 0.64 -28.59
N ARG A 872 5.73 0.66 -29.14
CA ARG A 872 6.07 1.40 -30.35
C ARG A 872 6.49 0.44 -31.46
N VAL A 873 6.20 0.82 -32.71
CA VAL A 873 6.38 -0.06 -33.87
C VAL A 873 7.44 0.53 -34.79
N PRO A 874 8.64 -0.07 -34.90
CA PRO A 874 9.57 0.25 -35.98
C PRO A 874 8.92 -0.01 -37.34
N LEU A 875 8.67 1.04 -38.12
CA LEU A 875 8.10 0.93 -39.47
C LEU A 875 9.21 1.01 -40.51
N THR A 876 9.47 -0.07 -41.23
CA THR A 876 10.45 -0.06 -42.32
C THR A 876 9.97 0.81 -43.49
N ALA A 877 10.91 1.52 -44.11
CA ALA A 877 10.74 2.21 -45.38
C ALA A 877 11.18 1.34 -46.58
N ASP A 878 11.61 0.10 -46.35
CA ASP A 878 12.00 -0.85 -47.38
C ASP A 878 10.83 -1.76 -47.80
N PRO A 879 10.42 -1.76 -49.09
CA PRO A 879 9.24 -2.50 -49.54
C PRO A 879 9.40 -4.02 -49.50
N GLU A 880 10.61 -4.55 -49.71
CA GLU A 880 10.86 -6.00 -49.65
C GLU A 880 10.74 -6.51 -48.21
N THR A 881 11.38 -5.80 -47.28
CA THR A 881 11.29 -6.08 -45.84
C THR A 881 9.83 -5.96 -45.35
N PHE A 882 9.10 -4.94 -45.79
CA PHE A 882 7.68 -4.79 -45.46
C PHE A 882 6.86 -5.98 -45.96
N THR A 883 7.07 -6.40 -47.21
CA THR A 883 6.34 -7.54 -47.80
C THR A 883 6.66 -8.86 -47.08
N ARG A 884 7.93 -9.10 -46.73
CA ARG A 884 8.35 -10.24 -45.91
C ARG A 884 7.67 -10.21 -44.55
N ALA A 885 7.63 -9.05 -43.90
CA ALA A 885 6.96 -8.86 -42.61
C ALA A 885 5.47 -9.16 -42.69
N VAL A 886 4.77 -8.69 -43.73
CA VAL A 886 3.35 -9.02 -43.94
C VAL A 886 3.13 -10.52 -44.10
N GLY A 887 3.97 -11.21 -44.88
CA GLY A 887 3.89 -12.66 -45.07
C GLY A 887 4.02 -13.43 -43.75
N LEU A 888 5.04 -13.12 -42.96
CA LEU A 888 5.26 -13.72 -41.63
C LEU A 888 4.11 -13.37 -40.67
N GLY A 889 3.63 -12.13 -40.72
CA GLY A 889 2.52 -11.63 -39.94
C GLY A 889 1.21 -12.38 -40.19
N ARG A 890 0.94 -12.78 -41.44
CA ARG A 890 -0.23 -13.59 -41.79
C ARG A 890 -0.20 -14.95 -41.09
N GLU A 891 0.98 -15.56 -40.94
CA GLU A 891 1.13 -16.81 -40.18
C GLU A 891 0.90 -16.61 -38.68
N VAL A 892 1.42 -15.51 -38.12
CA VAL A 892 1.20 -15.16 -36.71
C VAL A 892 -0.28 -14.91 -36.42
N VAL A 893 -0.98 -14.15 -37.28
CA VAL A 893 -2.41 -13.86 -37.14
C VAL A 893 -3.23 -15.13 -37.31
N TRP A 894 -2.92 -15.96 -38.29
CA TRP A 894 -3.58 -17.25 -38.50
C TRP A 894 -3.42 -18.16 -37.29
N ALA A 895 -2.20 -18.29 -36.75
CA ALA A 895 -1.96 -19.07 -35.54
C ALA A 895 -2.69 -18.51 -34.32
N SER A 896 -2.57 -17.20 -34.08
CA SER A 896 -3.19 -16.54 -32.92
C SER A 896 -4.73 -16.60 -32.92
N THR A 897 -5.33 -16.81 -34.09
CA THR A 897 -6.78 -16.91 -34.26
C THR A 897 -7.28 -18.33 -34.46
N TYR A 898 -6.47 -19.36 -34.17
CA TYR A 898 -6.84 -20.77 -34.33
C TYR A 898 -7.25 -21.12 -35.76
N GLY A 899 -6.67 -20.45 -36.75
CA GLY A 899 -6.95 -20.65 -38.17
C GLY A 899 -8.17 -19.91 -38.71
N GLN A 900 -8.85 -19.10 -37.89
CA GLN A 900 -10.07 -18.39 -38.29
C GLN A 900 -9.82 -17.21 -39.24
N ARG A 901 -8.63 -16.60 -39.20
CA ARG A 901 -8.26 -15.43 -40.01
C ARG A 901 -6.97 -15.69 -40.76
N CYS A 902 -6.76 -15.00 -41.89
CA CYS A 902 -5.59 -15.20 -42.77
C CYS A 902 -5.42 -16.65 -43.27
N ALA A 903 -6.52 -17.40 -43.38
CA ALA A 903 -6.52 -18.73 -43.99
C ALA A 903 -6.15 -18.64 -45.48
N ASP A 904 -5.23 -19.49 -45.87
CA ASP A 904 -4.71 -19.64 -47.23
C ASP A 904 -4.21 -21.09 -47.39
N PRO A 905 -5.07 -22.02 -47.83
CA PRO A 905 -4.70 -23.42 -47.98
C PRO A 905 -3.52 -23.65 -48.94
N ALA A 906 -3.34 -22.79 -49.95
CA ALA A 906 -2.22 -22.90 -50.89
C ALA A 906 -0.88 -22.59 -50.22
N ALA A 907 -0.88 -21.77 -49.18
CA ALA A 907 0.28 -21.48 -48.33
C ALA A 907 0.34 -22.32 -47.05
N GLY A 908 -0.42 -23.43 -46.96
CA GLY A 908 -0.41 -24.32 -45.80
C GLY A 908 -1.12 -23.78 -44.56
N ARG A 909 -2.02 -22.80 -44.74
CA ARG A 909 -2.85 -22.19 -43.69
C ARG A 909 -4.34 -22.56 -43.87
N PRO A 910 -4.78 -23.80 -43.59
CA PRO A 910 -6.20 -24.16 -43.72
C PRO A 910 -7.11 -23.33 -42.81
N GLY A 911 -8.37 -23.14 -43.22
CA GLY A 911 -9.38 -22.46 -42.40
C GLY A 911 -9.85 -23.34 -41.24
N ASP A 912 -9.97 -22.76 -40.05
CA ASP A 912 -10.47 -23.41 -38.83
C ASP A 912 -9.72 -24.69 -38.41
N ASP A 913 -8.50 -24.91 -38.90
CA ASP A 913 -7.64 -26.03 -38.50
C ASP A 913 -6.23 -25.53 -38.22
N ILE A 914 -5.83 -25.54 -36.95
CA ILE A 914 -4.49 -25.14 -36.53
C ILE A 914 -3.51 -26.32 -36.36
N SER A 915 -3.96 -27.53 -36.68
CA SER A 915 -3.20 -28.76 -36.44
C SER A 915 -1.82 -28.72 -37.07
N LEU A 916 -0.84 -29.22 -36.32
CA LEU A 916 0.50 -29.45 -36.86
C LEU A 916 0.53 -30.69 -37.78
N PRO A 917 1.56 -30.79 -38.64
CA PRO A 917 1.88 -32.03 -39.35
C PRO A 917 1.95 -33.24 -38.39
N PRO A 918 1.60 -34.47 -38.85
CA PRO A 918 1.47 -35.64 -37.97
C PRO A 918 2.70 -35.94 -37.10
N ASP A 919 3.91 -35.68 -37.59
CA ASP A 919 5.19 -35.88 -36.91
C ASP A 919 5.45 -34.89 -35.77
N GLN A 920 4.80 -33.72 -35.80
CA GLN A 920 4.97 -32.64 -34.81
C GLN A 920 3.74 -32.43 -33.93
N ARG A 921 2.65 -33.12 -34.25
CA ARG A 921 1.36 -32.94 -33.59
C ARG A 921 1.40 -33.47 -32.16
N PRO A 922 1.08 -32.65 -31.14
CA PRO A 922 0.93 -33.13 -29.77
C PRO A 922 -0.21 -34.17 -29.69
N MET A 923 0.14 -35.42 -29.43
CA MET A 923 -0.80 -36.54 -29.29
C MET A 923 -0.99 -36.88 -27.83
N SER A 924 -2.25 -37.12 -27.43
CA SER A 924 -2.55 -37.73 -26.13
C SER A 924 -2.25 -39.22 -26.22
N LEU A 925 -1.34 -39.72 -25.39
CA LEU A 925 -0.88 -41.12 -25.42
C LEU A 925 -1.76 -42.04 -24.56
N ASP A 926 -2.23 -41.55 -23.42
CA ASP A 926 -2.90 -42.38 -22.41
C ASP A 926 -4.42 -42.10 -22.31
N GLY A 927 -4.89 -40.97 -22.87
CA GLY A 927 -6.26 -40.47 -22.69
C GLY A 927 -6.55 -40.04 -21.24
N ILE A 928 -7.56 -39.18 -21.04
CA ILE A 928 -8.00 -38.75 -19.69
C ILE A 928 -9.41 -39.32 -19.45
N PRO A 929 -9.64 -40.11 -18.38
CA PRO A 929 -10.95 -40.68 -18.10
C PRO A 929 -12.03 -39.62 -17.88
N HIS A 930 -13.22 -39.83 -18.47
CA HIS A 930 -14.39 -38.95 -18.33
C HIS A 930 -15.15 -39.15 -17.00
N THR A 931 -14.42 -39.36 -15.90
CA THR A 931 -14.97 -39.55 -14.55
C THR A 931 -14.51 -38.43 -13.62
N PRO A 932 -15.20 -38.20 -12.50
CA PRO A 932 -14.75 -37.23 -11.50
C PRO A 932 -13.36 -37.49 -10.93
N GLU A 933 -13.01 -38.76 -10.73
CA GLU A 933 -11.69 -39.18 -10.24
C GLU A 933 -10.59 -38.97 -11.29
N GLY A 934 -10.95 -39.04 -12.58
CA GLY A 934 -10.06 -38.78 -13.72
C GLY A 934 -9.79 -37.30 -14.00
N MET A 935 -10.49 -36.39 -13.32
CA MET A 935 -10.31 -34.95 -13.48
C MET A 935 -8.89 -34.51 -13.06
N PRO A 936 -8.07 -33.96 -13.96
CA PRO A 936 -6.68 -33.62 -13.65
C PRO A 936 -6.55 -32.56 -12.55
N ALA A 937 -5.64 -32.77 -11.61
CA ALA A 937 -5.31 -31.79 -10.56
C ALA A 937 -4.04 -30.98 -10.87
N THR A 938 -3.12 -31.55 -11.66
CA THR A 938 -1.80 -30.99 -11.97
C THR A 938 -1.53 -30.97 -13.47
N ILE A 939 -0.65 -30.05 -13.88
CA ILE A 939 -0.06 -30.00 -15.22
C ILE A 939 1.43 -29.72 -15.05
N GLU A 940 2.26 -30.57 -15.65
CA GLU A 940 3.71 -30.59 -15.46
C GLU A 940 4.39 -30.89 -16.80
N HIS A 941 5.65 -30.51 -16.92
CA HIS A 941 6.43 -30.80 -18.11
C HIS A 941 7.74 -31.46 -17.69
N SER A 942 8.20 -32.43 -18.47
CA SER A 942 9.47 -33.15 -18.28
C SER A 942 10.66 -32.24 -17.97
N SER A 943 10.77 -31.08 -18.61
CA SER A 943 11.85 -30.10 -18.35
C SER A 943 11.86 -29.48 -16.94
N ASP A 944 10.79 -29.63 -16.16
CA ASP A 944 10.72 -29.14 -14.78
C ASP A 944 11.41 -30.14 -13.80
N ASP A 945 11.67 -31.39 -14.23
CA ASP A 945 12.42 -32.40 -13.48
C ASP A 945 13.79 -32.68 -14.14
N PRO A 946 14.92 -32.25 -13.53
CA PRO A 946 16.26 -32.49 -14.06
C PRO A 946 16.67 -33.97 -14.20
N GLY A 947 15.91 -34.90 -13.60
CA GLY A 947 16.19 -36.34 -13.63
C GLY A 947 15.36 -37.14 -14.64
N ALA A 948 14.45 -36.52 -15.40
CA ALA A 948 13.59 -37.22 -16.36
C ALA A 948 14.31 -37.54 -17.69
N GLU A 949 14.25 -38.79 -18.15
CA GLU A 949 14.90 -39.28 -19.39
C GLU A 949 14.15 -38.89 -20.70
N THR A 950 13.08 -38.10 -20.64
CA THR A 950 12.25 -37.79 -21.81
C THR A 950 12.19 -36.30 -22.08
N ASP A 951 12.78 -35.86 -23.19
CA ASP A 951 12.57 -34.51 -23.73
C ASP A 951 11.18 -34.42 -24.38
N ASP A 952 10.49 -33.29 -24.17
CA ASP A 952 9.23 -32.89 -24.83
C ASP A 952 7.94 -33.62 -24.40
N VAL A 953 7.82 -34.03 -23.14
CA VAL A 953 6.59 -34.63 -22.58
C VAL A 953 5.86 -33.65 -21.65
N LEU A 954 4.56 -33.43 -21.92
CA LEU A 954 3.63 -32.72 -21.03
C LEU A 954 2.71 -33.73 -20.31
N LEU A 955 2.67 -33.66 -18.99
CA LEU A 955 1.80 -34.44 -18.12
C LEU A 955 0.58 -33.62 -17.71
N VAL A 956 -0.61 -34.15 -17.97
CA VAL A 956 -1.89 -33.58 -17.51
C VAL A 956 -2.56 -34.62 -16.63
N GLY A 957 -2.41 -34.47 -15.31
CA GLY A 957 -2.70 -35.56 -14.38
C GLY A 957 -1.84 -36.78 -14.69
N ALA A 958 -2.48 -37.92 -14.96
CA ALA A 958 -1.79 -39.17 -15.32
C ALA A 958 -1.51 -39.31 -16.82
N SER A 959 -2.00 -38.39 -17.66
CA SER A 959 -1.98 -38.55 -19.12
C SER A 959 -0.85 -37.78 -19.76
N ARG A 960 -0.12 -38.43 -20.68
CA ARG A 960 0.99 -37.83 -21.43
C ARG A 960 0.54 -37.23 -22.76
N PHE A 961 1.13 -36.09 -23.10
CA PHE A 961 1.05 -35.44 -24.40
C PHE A 961 2.45 -35.26 -24.98
N GLN A 962 2.66 -35.70 -26.22
CA GLN A 962 3.96 -35.64 -26.91
C GLN A 962 3.80 -35.48 -28.43
N PRO A 963 4.69 -34.72 -29.13
CA PRO A 963 5.75 -33.88 -28.58
C PRO A 963 5.25 -32.50 -28.13
N VAL A 964 5.72 -32.03 -26.98
CA VAL A 964 5.49 -30.68 -26.45
C VAL A 964 6.83 -30.08 -26.04
N PRO A 965 7.46 -29.23 -26.86
CA PRO A 965 8.77 -28.66 -26.52
C PRO A 965 8.75 -27.78 -25.27
N ALA A 966 9.89 -27.69 -24.58
CA ALA A 966 10.04 -26.81 -23.40
C ALA A 966 9.73 -25.33 -23.71
N ALA A 967 9.99 -24.86 -24.93
CA ALA A 967 9.62 -23.52 -25.38
C ALA A 967 8.10 -23.28 -25.38
N VAL A 968 7.31 -24.30 -25.74
CA VAL A 968 5.84 -24.26 -25.70
C VAL A 968 5.34 -24.21 -24.26
N TRP A 969 5.94 -25.03 -23.38
CA TRP A 969 5.63 -25.04 -21.95
C TRP A 969 5.94 -23.71 -21.25
N ARG A 970 7.05 -23.07 -21.63
CA ARG A 970 7.53 -21.82 -21.06
C ARG A 970 6.92 -20.58 -21.70
N TYR A 971 6.15 -20.71 -22.78
CA TYR A 971 5.56 -19.57 -23.48
C TYR A 971 4.69 -18.75 -22.53
N ASP A 972 5.04 -17.47 -22.39
CA ASP A 972 4.39 -16.53 -21.50
C ASP A 972 3.95 -15.26 -22.23
N VAL A 973 2.95 -14.59 -21.66
CA VAL A 973 2.55 -13.24 -22.08
C VAL A 973 2.62 -12.31 -20.87
N GLY A 974 3.54 -11.35 -20.90
CA GLY A 974 3.73 -10.38 -19.82
C GLY A 974 4.06 -11.04 -18.47
N GLY A 975 4.86 -12.10 -18.48
CA GLY A 975 5.30 -12.86 -17.31
C GLY A 975 4.30 -13.90 -16.80
N LYS A 976 3.27 -14.22 -17.61
CA LYS A 976 2.23 -15.21 -17.25
C LYS A 976 2.28 -16.42 -18.18
N PRO A 977 2.68 -17.61 -17.69
CA PRO A 977 2.73 -18.81 -18.51
C PRO A 977 1.33 -19.20 -19.01
N VAL A 978 1.16 -19.27 -20.33
CA VAL A 978 -0.17 -19.42 -20.96
C VAL A 978 -0.80 -20.76 -20.60
N LEU A 979 -0.05 -21.87 -20.73
CA LEU A 979 -0.58 -23.22 -20.45
C LEU A 979 -0.99 -23.40 -18.99
N ARG A 980 -0.16 -22.93 -18.05
CA ARG A 980 -0.49 -23.00 -16.61
C ARG A 980 -1.73 -22.16 -16.28
N GLN A 981 -1.86 -20.98 -16.90
CA GLN A 981 -3.03 -20.12 -16.71
C GLN A 981 -4.31 -20.75 -17.31
N TRP A 982 -4.23 -21.32 -18.52
CA TRP A 982 -5.34 -22.01 -19.17
C TRP A 982 -5.82 -23.21 -18.35
N PHE A 983 -4.89 -24.03 -17.85
CA PHE A 983 -5.18 -25.21 -17.04
C PHE A 983 -5.74 -24.86 -15.66
N ALA A 984 -5.30 -23.75 -15.05
CA ALA A 984 -5.76 -23.33 -13.73
C ALA A 984 -7.29 -23.21 -13.64
N TYR A 985 -7.98 -22.93 -14.75
CA TYR A 985 -9.44 -22.83 -14.81
C TYR A 985 -10.16 -24.15 -15.14
N ARG A 986 -9.42 -25.20 -15.51
CA ARG A 986 -9.95 -26.48 -15.99
C ARG A 986 -9.52 -27.68 -15.12
N LYS A 987 -8.71 -27.46 -14.08
CA LYS A 987 -8.31 -28.50 -13.13
C LYS A 987 -9.42 -28.83 -12.12
N ARG A 988 -9.28 -29.96 -11.43
CA ARG A 988 -10.26 -30.48 -10.43
C ARG A 988 -10.72 -29.45 -9.40
N GLU A 989 -9.80 -28.63 -8.91
CA GLU A 989 -10.10 -27.50 -8.05
C GLU A 989 -9.69 -26.21 -8.75
N PRO A 990 -10.57 -25.60 -9.57
CA PRO A 990 -10.20 -24.44 -10.37
C PRO A 990 -9.66 -23.30 -9.52
N GLY A 991 -8.53 -22.74 -9.95
CA GLY A 991 -8.00 -21.51 -9.38
C GLY A 991 -8.81 -20.29 -9.83
N GLY A 992 -8.60 -19.16 -9.16
CA GLY A 992 -9.25 -17.90 -9.48
C GLY A 992 -9.88 -17.26 -8.25
N ARG A 993 -10.45 -16.06 -8.45
CA ARG A 993 -11.11 -15.33 -7.37
C ARG A 993 -12.55 -15.80 -7.23
N VAL A 994 -12.89 -16.41 -6.10
CA VAL A 994 -14.29 -16.66 -5.72
C VAL A 994 -14.92 -15.33 -5.34
N THR A 995 -16.00 -14.98 -6.02
CA THR A 995 -16.74 -13.72 -5.85
C THR A 995 -18.21 -13.93 -5.48
N SER A 996 -18.73 -15.13 -5.72
CA SER A 996 -20.06 -15.61 -5.39
C SER A 996 -19.98 -17.12 -5.18
N SER A 997 -20.92 -17.72 -4.44
CA SER A 997 -21.01 -19.18 -4.33
C SER A 997 -21.35 -19.86 -5.67
N LEU A 998 -21.86 -19.11 -6.67
CA LEU A 998 -22.00 -19.60 -8.05
C LEU A 998 -20.65 -19.99 -8.67
N ASP A 999 -19.54 -19.36 -8.24
CA ASP A 999 -18.19 -19.71 -8.72
C ASP A 999 -17.79 -21.14 -8.33
N LEU A 1000 -18.42 -21.71 -7.28
CA LEU A 1000 -18.18 -23.07 -6.80
C LEU A 1000 -18.89 -24.15 -7.65
N ILE A 1001 -19.84 -23.75 -8.49
CA ILE A 1001 -20.42 -24.63 -9.49
C ILE A 1001 -19.40 -24.74 -10.62
N VAL A 1002 -18.69 -25.86 -10.67
CA VAL A 1002 -17.58 -26.10 -11.61
C VAL A 1002 -17.79 -27.41 -12.36
N ALA A 1003 -17.01 -27.59 -13.42
CA ALA A 1003 -16.91 -28.86 -14.14
C ALA A 1003 -16.44 -29.98 -13.19
N ASP A 1004 -17.12 -31.12 -13.21
CA ASP A 1004 -16.81 -32.27 -12.36
C ASP A 1004 -15.92 -33.33 -13.03
N ARG A 1005 -15.81 -33.33 -14.36
CA ARG A 1005 -15.07 -34.33 -15.16
C ARG A 1005 -14.34 -33.70 -16.34
N TRP A 1006 -13.27 -34.31 -16.85
CA TRP A 1006 -12.58 -33.87 -18.08
C TRP A 1006 -13.32 -34.41 -19.31
N LEU A 1007 -13.64 -33.58 -20.29
CA LEU A 1007 -14.38 -33.95 -21.50
C LEU A 1007 -13.45 -34.06 -22.71
N HIS A 1008 -13.95 -34.69 -23.78
CA HIS A 1008 -13.20 -34.80 -25.02
C HIS A 1008 -12.85 -33.42 -25.59
N GLU A 1009 -13.79 -32.48 -25.48
CA GLU A 1009 -13.63 -31.08 -25.88
C GLU A 1009 -12.44 -30.38 -25.20
N ASP A 1010 -12.17 -30.66 -23.91
CA ASP A 1010 -11.02 -30.07 -23.21
C ASP A 1010 -9.69 -30.61 -23.78
N THR A 1011 -9.68 -31.87 -24.23
CA THR A 1011 -8.50 -32.48 -24.89
C THR A 1011 -8.27 -31.90 -26.27
N VAL A 1012 -9.35 -31.68 -27.04
CA VAL A 1012 -9.28 -31.02 -28.34
C VAL A 1012 -8.79 -29.58 -28.19
N GLU A 1013 -9.36 -28.83 -27.24
CA GLU A 1013 -8.95 -27.45 -26.96
C GLU A 1013 -7.49 -27.37 -26.52
N LEU A 1014 -7.04 -28.28 -25.65
CA LEU A 1014 -5.63 -28.35 -25.23
C LEU A 1014 -4.71 -28.59 -26.43
N ARG A 1015 -5.04 -29.56 -27.30
CA ARG A 1015 -4.23 -29.87 -28.50
C ARG A 1015 -4.16 -28.68 -29.45
N GLU A 1016 -5.27 -27.97 -29.65
CA GLU A 1016 -5.30 -26.74 -30.44
C GLU A 1016 -4.41 -25.66 -29.82
N LEU A 1017 -4.52 -25.43 -28.51
CA LEU A 1017 -3.66 -24.47 -27.81
C LEU A 1017 -2.18 -24.84 -27.92
N LEU A 1018 -1.81 -26.11 -27.74
CA LEU A 1018 -0.44 -26.58 -27.91
C LEU A 1018 0.05 -26.34 -29.35
N SER A 1019 -0.81 -26.54 -30.35
CA SER A 1019 -0.47 -26.28 -31.75
C SER A 1019 -0.29 -24.79 -32.05
N VAL A 1020 -1.15 -23.92 -31.48
CA VAL A 1020 -0.99 -22.46 -31.56
C VAL A 1020 0.36 -22.04 -30.96
N LEU A 1021 0.63 -22.45 -29.72
CA LEU A 1021 1.84 -22.05 -29.02
C LEU A 1021 3.10 -22.58 -29.71
N ARG A 1022 3.06 -23.80 -30.24
CA ARG A 1022 4.16 -24.36 -31.03
C ARG A 1022 4.43 -23.55 -32.30
N ARG A 1023 3.38 -23.19 -33.05
CA ARG A 1023 3.54 -22.34 -34.24
C ARG A 1023 4.13 -20.97 -33.89
N LEU A 1024 3.66 -20.35 -32.81
CA LEU A 1024 4.20 -19.06 -32.36
C LEU A 1024 5.66 -19.17 -31.89
N THR A 1025 6.03 -20.26 -31.20
CA THR A 1025 7.43 -20.48 -30.80
C THR A 1025 8.34 -20.74 -31.99
N ASP A 1026 7.86 -21.44 -33.01
CA ASP A 1026 8.61 -21.73 -34.24
C ASP A 1026 8.76 -20.47 -35.11
N LEU A 1027 7.79 -19.55 -35.07
CA LEU A 1027 7.84 -18.24 -35.76
C LEU A 1027 8.71 -17.20 -35.04
N ALA A 1028 8.96 -17.35 -33.74
CA ALA A 1028 9.66 -16.34 -32.95
C ALA A 1028 11.10 -16.02 -33.42
N PRO A 1029 11.95 -17.01 -33.81
CA PRO A 1029 13.28 -16.70 -34.35
C PRO A 1029 13.25 -15.94 -35.69
N PRO A 1030 12.47 -16.36 -36.72
CA PRO A 1030 12.31 -15.55 -37.93
C PRO A 1030 11.77 -14.14 -37.67
N GLN A 1031 10.87 -13.95 -36.70
CA GLN A 1031 10.39 -12.63 -36.31
C GLN A 1031 11.49 -11.77 -35.66
N ALA A 1032 12.35 -12.37 -34.84
CA ALA A 1032 13.50 -11.66 -34.26
C ALA A 1032 14.52 -11.23 -35.32
N GLU A 1033 14.85 -12.11 -36.26
CA GLU A 1033 15.72 -11.76 -37.40
C GLU A 1033 15.12 -10.63 -38.25
N LEU A 1034 13.81 -10.70 -38.53
CA LEU A 1034 13.10 -9.64 -39.24
C LEU A 1034 13.15 -8.31 -38.48
N LEU A 1035 12.94 -8.32 -37.17
CA LEU A 1035 13.00 -7.12 -36.34
C LEU A 1035 14.39 -6.48 -36.39
N ASP A 1036 15.46 -7.28 -36.33
CA ASP A 1036 16.83 -6.79 -36.46
C ASP A 1036 17.07 -6.14 -37.84
N GLN A 1037 16.55 -6.74 -38.92
CA GLN A 1037 16.61 -6.17 -40.27
C GLN A 1037 15.83 -4.84 -40.37
N VAL A 1038 14.63 -4.79 -39.80
CA VAL A 1038 13.82 -3.56 -39.77
C VAL A 1038 14.56 -2.44 -39.05
N CYS A 1039 15.10 -2.71 -37.85
CA CYS A 1039 15.80 -1.70 -37.06
C CYS A 1039 17.14 -1.27 -37.66
N ALA A 1040 17.80 -2.11 -38.44
CA ALA A 1040 19.04 -1.77 -39.16
C ALA A 1040 18.79 -1.01 -40.49
N GLY A 1041 17.57 -1.10 -41.02
CA GLY A 1041 17.17 -0.50 -42.29
C GLY A 1041 16.63 0.93 -42.17
N PRO A 1042 16.24 1.55 -43.30
CA PRO A 1042 15.58 2.85 -43.28
C PRO A 1042 14.20 2.73 -42.62
N LEU A 1043 13.84 3.68 -41.77
CA LEU A 1043 12.59 3.71 -41.02
C LEU A 1043 11.70 4.90 -41.43
N ILE A 1044 10.39 4.72 -41.29
CA ILE A 1044 9.37 5.77 -41.36
C ILE A 1044 9.15 6.28 -39.94
N THR A 1045 9.48 7.54 -39.67
CA THR A 1045 9.46 8.12 -38.33
C THR A 1045 8.17 8.87 -38.00
N VAL A 1046 7.96 9.16 -36.70
CA VAL A 1046 6.89 10.04 -36.20
C VAL A 1046 6.97 11.43 -36.85
N ASP A 1047 8.18 11.96 -37.11
CA ASP A 1047 8.36 13.24 -37.78
C ASP A 1047 7.89 13.21 -39.24
N GLU A 1048 8.20 12.14 -39.97
CA GLU A 1048 7.70 11.95 -41.34
C GLU A 1048 6.17 11.84 -41.36
N LEU A 1049 5.59 11.09 -40.41
CA LEU A 1049 4.14 10.98 -40.22
C LEU A 1049 3.49 12.33 -39.87
N THR A 1050 4.15 13.15 -39.05
CA THR A 1050 3.69 14.48 -38.65
C THR A 1050 3.77 15.46 -39.83
N LEU A 1051 4.86 15.45 -40.60
CA LEU A 1051 5.03 16.25 -41.80
C LEU A 1051 3.97 15.91 -42.86
N ALA A 1052 3.65 14.62 -43.02
CA ALA A 1052 2.57 14.12 -43.85
C ALA A 1052 1.17 14.42 -43.29
N ARG A 1053 1.08 15.06 -42.11
CA ARG A 1053 -0.14 15.37 -41.35
C ARG A 1053 -0.96 14.13 -41.01
N VAL A 1054 -0.34 12.96 -40.91
CA VAL A 1054 -0.96 11.73 -40.38
C VAL A 1054 -1.10 11.86 -38.87
N LEU A 1055 -0.08 12.42 -38.21
CA LEU A 1055 -0.08 12.75 -36.80
C LEU A 1055 -0.18 14.26 -36.56
N PRO A 1056 -0.78 14.69 -35.42
CA PRO A 1056 -1.50 13.86 -34.45
C PRO A 1056 -2.84 13.35 -34.99
N VAL A 1057 -3.26 12.14 -34.59
CA VAL A 1057 -4.54 11.58 -35.02
C VAL A 1057 -5.72 12.38 -34.43
N PRO A 1058 -6.66 12.88 -35.26
CA PRO A 1058 -7.85 13.60 -34.79
C PRO A 1058 -8.73 12.77 -33.86
N ASP A 1059 -9.35 13.39 -32.86
CA ASP A 1059 -10.24 12.70 -31.91
C ASP A 1059 -11.42 11.98 -32.57
N SER A 1060 -11.93 12.51 -33.68
CA SER A 1060 -12.99 11.88 -34.48
C SER A 1060 -12.59 10.54 -35.09
N GLN A 1061 -11.29 10.27 -35.26
CA GLN A 1061 -10.74 8.99 -35.75
C GLN A 1061 -10.39 8.03 -34.62
N ARG A 1062 -10.49 8.45 -33.35
CA ARG A 1062 -10.16 7.64 -32.17
C ARG A 1062 -11.36 6.87 -31.60
N VAL A 1063 -12.52 6.98 -32.25
CA VAL A 1063 -13.78 6.36 -31.84
C VAL A 1063 -14.28 5.38 -32.90
N LEU A 1064 -15.06 4.38 -32.45
CA LEU A 1064 -15.80 3.51 -33.37
C LEU A 1064 -16.98 4.27 -33.96
N VAL A 1065 -17.13 4.22 -35.28
CA VAL A 1065 -18.24 4.88 -35.98
C VAL A 1065 -19.55 4.26 -35.53
N SER A 1066 -20.54 5.10 -35.24
CA SER A 1066 -21.93 4.68 -35.09
C SER A 1066 -22.38 4.17 -36.46
N GLY A 1067 -22.56 2.85 -36.61
CA GLY A 1067 -23.13 2.27 -37.83
C GLY A 1067 -24.52 2.87 -38.14
N PRO A 1068 -25.08 2.62 -39.35
CA PRO A 1068 -26.42 3.08 -39.65
C PRO A 1068 -27.39 2.58 -38.57
N PRO A 1069 -28.37 3.40 -38.16
CA PRO A 1069 -29.34 3.01 -37.16
C PRO A 1069 -30.03 1.73 -37.63
N VAL A 1070 -30.17 0.75 -36.74
CA VAL A 1070 -31.20 -0.28 -36.89
C VAL A 1070 -32.50 0.50 -37.10
N ALA A 1071 -33.16 0.29 -38.25
CA ALA A 1071 -34.34 1.04 -38.63
C ALA A 1071 -35.37 1.02 -37.49
N GLY A 1072 -35.63 2.18 -36.86
CA GLY A 1072 -36.69 2.31 -35.87
C GLY A 1072 -36.41 3.03 -34.55
N GLN A 1073 -35.39 3.90 -34.41
CA GLN A 1073 -35.28 4.75 -33.21
C GLN A 1073 -35.12 6.22 -33.56
N GLY A 1074 -36.19 6.98 -33.29
CA GLY A 1074 -36.20 8.44 -33.36
C GLY A 1074 -35.30 9.07 -32.29
N GLU A 1075 -34.72 10.21 -32.66
CA GLU A 1075 -33.81 11.01 -31.84
C GLU A 1075 -34.44 11.41 -30.50
N MET A 1076 -33.77 11.09 -29.39
CA MET A 1076 -33.94 11.83 -28.14
C MET A 1076 -32.62 12.55 -27.83
N HIS A 1077 -32.66 13.87 -28.02
CA HIS A 1077 -31.64 14.81 -27.56
C HIS A 1077 -31.47 14.72 -26.04
N TYR A 1078 -30.24 14.48 -25.57
CA TYR A 1078 -29.84 14.82 -24.21
C TYR A 1078 -29.15 16.18 -24.24
N THR A 1079 -29.83 17.19 -23.71
CA THR A 1079 -29.23 18.48 -23.32
C THR A 1079 -28.42 18.31 -22.03
N SER A 1080 -27.14 18.69 -22.14
CA SER A 1080 -26.14 19.12 -21.13
C SER A 1080 -26.10 18.45 -19.76
#